data_AF-A0A535SZW1-F1
#
_entry.id   AF-A0A535SZW1-F1
#
_cell.length_a   1.000
_cell.length_b   1.000
_cell.length_c   1.000
_cell.angle_alpha   90.00
_cell.angle_beta   90.00
_cell.angle_gamma   90.00
#
_symmetry.space_group_name_H-M   'P 1'
#
loop_
_entity.id
_entity.type
_entity.pdbx_description
1 polymer ?
#
loop_
_entity_poly.entity_id
_entity_poly.type
_entity_poly.pdbx_seq_one_letter_code
_entity_poly.pdbx_strand_id
1 'polypeptide(L)'
;MTPILATKLYLPRLRPNVVSRPRLIERLNEGLHRNLTLIAAPAGFGKTTLISQWVASCDRQVAWLSLDEGDSDPTRFLTYLVAALRTIAPTLGEGVLGTLSGGQVTLQSPQPPPPEAMLTALLNDLTTISDDFVLVLDDYHVLDAKAVDHALTYLVEHLPPQMHLVIATREDPQLPLARLRARGQLTELRATDLRFTPSEAAAFLNQGMGLKLSAEDIAALEKRTEGWIAGLQLAALSLQGQQDATGFIKSFTGSHHFVLDYLVEEVLGQQSERVQTFLLRTSILDRMSGPLCDAVVLDPSGSGQATLEHLERANLFLVPLDNERRWYRYHHLFADLLRQRLHQSFASSPGDAESQVNELHIRASVWYEDHGLEIEAFHHAVAANDVEHATRLVEGKGMPLQFRGAVTPVLHWLESLPKTVLDARPSLWVMYASALSMTGQLTGVEQKLQAAEAALQGAEPDDKTRNLVGHIAAIRALVAAAENQVETIIAQSRRALEYLHPDNLPVRTATIWKLGIAYQFQGDRAAASRAYSEAISISQASGNIIINLWATVGLGNVQETENQLYPAAQTYRRVLQLAGDPPQPAACEAHLGLARICYEWNDLDAAQQHGQQSVQLARQIENTGRLVACEVLLARLKL
;
A
#
# COMPACT_ATOMS: atom_id res chain seq x y z
N MET A 1 6.97 39.07 39.59
CA MET A 1 7.58 38.43 38.41
C MET A 1 7.31 36.94 38.48
N THR A 2 6.69 36.39 37.45
CA THR A 2 6.54 34.94 37.32
C THR A 2 7.94 34.35 37.08
N PRO A 3 8.41 33.39 37.88
CA PRO A 3 9.75 32.81 37.69
C PRO A 3 9.84 32.11 36.33
N ILE A 4 10.89 32.42 35.57
CA ILE A 4 11.17 31.80 34.27
C ILE A 4 11.95 30.51 34.49
N LEU A 5 11.45 29.40 33.95
CA LEU A 5 12.16 28.14 33.93
C LEU A 5 13.23 28.16 32.82
N ALA A 6 14.46 28.47 33.18
CA ALA A 6 15.58 28.64 32.23
C ALA A 6 15.83 27.40 31.35
N THR A 7 15.45 26.19 31.80
CA THR A 7 15.64 24.97 31.01
C THR A 7 14.86 24.93 29.71
N LYS A 8 13.77 25.71 29.60
CA LYS A 8 12.99 25.88 28.37
C LYS A 8 13.70 26.69 27.30
N LEU A 9 14.74 27.42 27.68
CA LEU A 9 15.49 28.33 26.81
C LEU A 9 16.79 27.70 26.28
N TYR A 10 17.16 26.50 26.75
CA TYR A 10 18.40 25.84 26.32
C TYR A 10 18.21 25.08 25.03
N LEU A 11 19.20 25.22 24.16
CA LEU A 11 19.34 24.36 22.99
C LEU A 11 19.56 22.90 23.42
N PRO A 12 18.74 21.94 22.95
CA PRO A 12 18.94 20.53 23.27
C PRO A 12 20.31 20.02 22.80
N ARG A 13 20.99 19.26 23.66
CA ARG A 13 22.30 18.68 23.33
C ARG A 13 22.15 17.56 22.31
N LEU A 14 22.96 17.61 21.25
CA LEU A 14 23.06 16.52 20.29
C LEU A 14 23.67 15.28 20.92
N ARG A 15 23.09 14.11 20.62
CA ARG A 15 23.67 12.83 21.01
C ARG A 15 24.90 12.54 20.13
N PRO A 16 25.92 11.80 20.63
CA PRO A 16 27.13 11.51 19.86
C PRO A 16 26.87 10.78 18.54
N ASN A 17 25.83 9.94 18.50
CA ASN A 17 25.52 9.06 17.37
C ASN A 17 24.37 9.59 16.51
N VAL A 18 24.21 10.91 16.39
CA VAL A 18 23.19 11.51 15.52
C VAL A 18 23.54 11.24 14.05
N VAL A 19 22.58 10.71 13.31
CA VAL A 19 22.73 10.44 11.87
C VAL A 19 22.74 11.76 11.09
N SER A 20 23.70 11.90 10.17
CA SER A 20 23.77 13.07 9.29
C SER A 20 22.64 13.09 8.25
N ARG A 21 21.97 14.24 8.09
CA ARG A 21 20.81 14.40 7.20
C ARG A 21 20.99 15.58 6.22
N PRO A 22 22.04 15.58 5.38
CA PRO A 22 22.45 16.75 4.60
C PRO A 22 21.34 17.33 3.74
N ARG A 23 20.52 16.48 3.10
CA ARG A 23 19.35 16.91 2.30
C ARG A 23 18.34 17.78 3.06
N LEU A 24 18.17 17.56 4.36
CA LEU A 24 17.23 18.34 5.18
C LEU A 24 17.90 19.62 5.68
N ILE A 25 19.18 19.53 6.05
CA ILE A 25 20.01 20.68 6.42
C ILE A 25 20.07 21.69 5.27
N GLU A 26 20.29 21.23 4.04
CA GLU A 26 20.28 22.06 2.83
C GLU A 26 18.92 22.76 2.64
N ARG A 27 17.80 22.03 2.77
CA ARG A 27 16.46 22.64 2.68
C ARG A 27 16.19 23.68 3.77
N LEU A 28 16.70 23.47 4.99
CA LEU A 28 16.59 24.46 6.07
C LEU A 28 17.43 25.70 5.76
N ASN A 29 18.64 25.52 5.21
CA ASN A 29 19.49 26.63 4.78
C ASN A 29 18.87 27.45 3.63
N GLU A 30 18.31 26.79 2.62
CA GLU A 30 17.57 27.47 1.54
C GLU A 30 16.35 28.26 2.08
N GLY A 31 15.77 27.78 3.18
CA GLY A 31 14.64 28.40 3.86
C GLY A 31 14.97 29.67 4.65
N LEU A 32 16.25 29.94 4.96
CA LEU A 32 16.67 31.08 5.80
C LEU A 32 16.31 32.45 5.22
N HIS A 33 16.04 32.53 3.91
CA HIS A 33 15.60 33.74 3.23
C HIS A 33 14.07 33.96 3.28
N ARG A 34 13.33 33.01 3.86
CA ARG A 34 11.87 33.06 4.03
C ARG A 34 11.51 33.42 5.47
N ASN A 35 10.28 33.85 5.70
CA ASN A 35 9.83 34.25 7.04
C ASN A 35 9.70 33.06 8.01
N LEU A 36 9.16 31.94 7.52
CA LEU A 36 8.79 30.80 8.36
C LEU A 36 9.31 29.48 7.79
N THR A 37 9.94 28.69 8.65
CA THR A 37 10.15 27.25 8.45
C THR A 37 9.23 26.47 9.39
N LEU A 38 8.38 25.61 8.82
CA LEU A 38 7.48 24.72 9.55
C LEU A 38 7.96 23.27 9.43
N ILE A 39 8.24 22.64 10.57
CA ILE A 39 8.58 21.22 10.68
C ILE A 39 7.42 20.52 11.39
N ALA A 40 6.56 19.89 10.61
CA ALA A 40 5.31 19.29 11.09
C ALA A 40 5.27 17.79 10.78
N ALA A 41 5.32 16.98 11.84
CA ALA A 41 5.30 15.53 11.75
C ALA A 41 4.91 14.90 13.09
N PRO A 42 4.43 13.65 13.11
CA PRO A 42 4.08 12.96 14.35
C PRO A 42 5.26 12.85 15.33
N ALA A 43 4.96 12.36 16.54
CA ALA A 43 5.98 12.01 17.51
C ALA A 43 6.99 10.99 16.93
N GLY A 44 8.26 11.10 17.33
CA GLY A 44 9.28 10.13 16.93
C GLY A 44 9.86 10.29 15.52
N PHE A 45 9.57 11.38 14.80
CA PHE A 45 10.20 11.71 13.50
C PHE A 45 11.48 12.56 13.60
N GLY A 46 11.97 12.81 14.83
CA GLY A 46 13.26 13.48 15.06
C GLY A 46 13.27 14.98 14.76
N LYS A 47 12.13 15.68 14.87
CA LYS A 47 11.99 17.13 14.62
C LYS A 47 13.00 17.96 15.42
N THR A 48 12.95 17.87 16.75
CA THR A 48 13.88 18.56 17.66
C THR A 48 15.33 18.21 17.35
N THR A 49 15.64 16.93 17.11
CA THR A 49 17.00 16.48 16.77
C THR A 49 17.50 17.10 15.46
N LEU A 50 16.65 17.19 14.44
CA LEU A 50 16.98 17.84 13.17
C LEU A 50 17.28 19.32 13.38
N ILE A 51 16.46 20.05 14.14
CA ILE A 51 16.69 21.47 14.39
C ILE A 51 17.97 21.68 15.19
N SER A 52 18.19 20.90 16.25
CA SER A 52 19.44 20.96 17.02
C SER A 52 20.66 20.68 16.15
N GLN A 53 20.56 19.74 15.20
CA GLN A 53 21.63 19.40 14.27
C GLN A 53 21.92 20.56 13.31
N TRP A 54 20.86 21.15 12.77
CA TRP A 54 20.95 22.29 11.86
C TRP A 54 21.53 23.53 12.53
N VAL A 55 21.02 23.88 13.71
CA VAL A 55 21.49 25.04 14.48
C VAL A 55 22.95 24.89 14.88
N ALA A 56 23.41 23.69 15.22
CA ALA A 56 24.82 23.46 15.54
C ALA A 56 25.79 23.76 14.38
N SER A 57 25.28 23.75 13.14
CA SER A 57 26.02 24.10 11.92
C SER A 57 25.62 25.44 11.31
N CYS A 58 24.74 26.21 11.98
CA CYS A 58 24.21 27.46 11.46
C CYS A 58 25.06 28.64 11.95
N ASP A 59 25.42 29.56 11.05
CA ASP A 59 26.23 30.75 11.36
C ASP A 59 25.40 31.91 11.97
N ARG A 60 24.15 31.67 12.39
CA ARG A 60 23.25 32.68 12.97
C ARG A 60 23.08 32.47 14.47
N GLN A 61 22.82 33.55 15.20
CA GLN A 61 22.46 33.46 16.62
C GLN A 61 21.08 32.78 16.75
N VAL A 62 20.88 31.98 17.80
CA VAL A 62 19.63 31.21 17.98
C VAL A 62 19.03 31.42 19.36
N ALA A 63 17.75 31.82 19.36
CA ALA A 63 16.89 31.82 20.53
C ALA A 63 16.01 30.58 20.47
N TRP A 64 16.01 29.80 21.55
CA TRP A 64 15.24 28.57 21.65
C TRP A 64 14.13 28.74 22.69
N LEU A 65 12.93 28.27 22.37
CA LEU A 65 11.83 28.16 23.31
C LEU A 65 11.13 26.80 23.16
N SER A 66 11.32 25.92 24.14
CA SER A 66 10.51 24.72 24.31
C SER A 66 9.21 25.07 25.02
N LEU A 67 8.08 24.75 24.39
CA LEU A 67 6.74 25.08 24.89
C LEU A 67 6.18 23.97 25.79
N ASP A 68 5.32 24.35 26.74
CA ASP A 68 4.50 23.42 27.54
C ASP A 68 3.04 23.89 27.60
N GLU A 69 2.13 23.01 28.06
CA GLU A 69 0.69 23.30 28.15
C GLU A 69 0.38 24.61 28.89
N GLY A 70 1.21 24.95 29.90
CA GLY A 70 1.06 26.14 30.70
C GLY A 70 1.32 27.44 29.94
N ASP A 71 1.96 27.40 28.77
CA ASP A 71 2.19 28.56 27.92
C ASP A 71 1.01 28.90 27.02
N SER A 72 -0.11 28.19 27.13
CA SER A 72 -1.37 28.56 26.45
C SER A 72 -1.92 29.92 26.93
N ASP A 73 -1.47 30.41 28.09
CA ASP A 73 -1.72 31.78 28.54
C ASP A 73 -0.87 32.79 27.74
N PRO A 74 -1.47 33.75 27.01
CA PRO A 74 -0.73 34.69 26.16
C PRO A 74 0.30 35.54 26.90
N THR A 75 0.04 35.89 28.16
CA THR A 75 0.95 36.70 28.99
C THR A 75 2.21 35.90 29.30
N ARG A 76 2.04 34.63 29.69
CA ARG A 76 3.14 33.69 29.95
C ARG A 76 3.91 33.37 28.67
N PHE A 77 3.21 33.10 27.56
CA PHE A 77 3.83 32.89 26.25
C PHE A 77 4.73 34.07 25.87
N LEU A 78 4.21 35.30 25.91
CA LEU A 78 4.99 36.50 25.59
C LEU A 78 6.17 36.70 26.56
N THR A 79 6.00 36.37 27.84
CA THR A 79 7.10 36.45 28.83
C THR A 79 8.23 35.48 28.45
N TYR A 80 7.92 34.23 28.12
CA TYR A 80 8.91 33.24 27.68
C TYR A 80 9.53 33.56 26.32
N LEU A 81 8.74 34.10 25.39
CA LEU A 81 9.21 34.56 24.08
C LEU A 81 10.25 35.67 24.23
N VAL A 82 9.96 36.69 25.04
CA VAL A 82 10.92 37.77 25.33
C VAL A 82 12.14 37.20 26.06
N ALA A 83 11.96 36.30 27.02
CA ALA A 83 13.08 35.67 27.73
C ALA A 83 14.01 34.88 26.80
N ALA A 84 13.47 34.17 25.80
CA ALA A 84 14.24 33.47 24.79
C ALA A 84 15.04 34.46 23.92
N LEU A 85 14.41 35.54 23.45
CA LEU A 85 15.07 36.56 22.63
C LEU A 85 16.18 37.30 23.39
N ARG A 86 16.04 37.48 24.71
CA ARG A 86 17.08 38.09 25.56
C ARG A 86 18.35 37.28 25.68
N THR A 87 18.34 36.00 25.29
CA THR A 87 19.57 35.19 25.19
C THR A 87 20.51 35.66 24.07
N ILE A 88 19.96 36.32 23.04
CA ILE A 88 20.67 36.93 21.91
C ILE A 88 20.99 38.39 22.23
N ALA A 89 19.98 39.16 22.66
CA ALA A 89 20.13 40.58 22.95
C ALA A 89 19.54 40.93 24.34
N PRO A 90 20.39 41.08 25.38
CA PRO A 90 19.96 41.17 26.79
C PRO A 90 19.00 42.33 27.13
N THR A 91 19.00 43.40 26.34
CA THR A 91 18.19 44.62 26.53
C THR A 91 16.83 44.57 25.82
N LEU A 92 16.52 43.52 25.06
CA LEU A 92 15.24 43.38 24.36
C LEU A 92 14.05 43.28 25.33
N GLY A 93 12.96 43.98 25.00
CA GLY A 93 11.67 43.80 25.65
C GLY A 93 11.61 44.23 27.11
N GLU A 94 12.52 45.10 27.59
CA GLU A 94 12.46 45.66 28.95
C GLU A 94 11.15 46.41 29.21
N GLY A 95 10.66 47.18 28.22
CA GLY A 95 9.36 47.84 28.28
C GLY A 95 8.20 46.85 28.33
N VAL A 96 8.26 45.79 27.53
CA VAL A 96 7.23 44.72 27.47
C VAL A 96 7.19 43.96 28.80
N LEU A 97 8.32 43.53 29.34
CA LEU A 97 8.41 42.85 30.64
C LEU A 97 7.96 43.74 31.81
N GLY A 98 8.23 45.05 31.74
CA GLY A 98 7.73 46.04 32.69
C GLY A 98 6.21 46.09 32.72
N THR A 99 5.57 46.12 31.54
CA THR A 99 4.11 46.08 31.42
C THR A 99 3.49 44.74 31.83
N LEU A 100 4.15 43.60 31.55
CA LEU A 100 3.71 42.26 31.96
C LEU A 100 3.81 42.04 33.48
N SER A 101 4.79 42.65 34.14
CA SER A 101 5.10 42.42 35.55
C SER A 101 4.31 43.33 36.52
N GLY A 102 3.40 44.16 36.02
CA GLY A 102 2.69 45.18 36.81
C GLY A 102 3.62 46.30 37.32
N GLY A 103 4.79 46.48 36.69
CA GLY A 103 5.80 47.45 37.07
C GLY A 103 5.54 48.83 36.47
N GLN A 104 5.43 49.82 37.36
CA GLN A 104 5.22 51.25 37.12
C GLN A 104 5.68 51.80 35.75
N VAL A 105 4.77 51.88 34.77
CA VAL A 105 4.78 52.95 33.76
C VAL A 105 3.35 53.43 33.51
N THR A 106 3.14 54.70 33.84
CA THR A 106 2.00 55.60 33.53
C THR A 106 0.63 55.38 34.22
N LEU A 107 0.26 56.42 34.97
CA LEU A 107 -0.95 56.65 35.78
C LEU A 107 -2.30 56.67 35.01
N GLN A 108 -2.45 55.98 33.89
CA GLN A 108 -3.69 56.06 33.08
C GLN A 108 -4.04 54.73 32.40
N SER A 109 -4.31 53.68 33.18
CA SER A 109 -5.34 52.63 32.94
C SER A 109 -5.04 51.36 33.76
N PRO A 110 -6.04 50.75 34.44
CA PRO A 110 -5.84 49.54 35.25
C PRO A 110 -5.87 48.20 34.47
N GLN A 111 -5.96 48.23 33.14
CA GLN A 111 -5.93 47.01 32.31
C GLN A 111 -4.57 46.85 31.63
N PRO A 112 -4.00 45.62 31.59
CA PRO A 112 -2.82 45.35 30.80
C PRO A 112 -3.10 45.67 29.32
N PRO A 113 -2.11 46.21 28.58
CA PRO A 113 -2.27 46.50 27.16
C PRO A 113 -2.64 45.23 26.38
N PRO A 114 -3.40 45.35 25.28
CA PRO A 114 -3.75 44.20 24.45
C PRO A 114 -2.48 43.53 23.89
N PRO A 115 -2.45 42.19 23.73
CA PRO A 115 -1.27 41.45 23.28
C PRO A 115 -0.64 41.99 21.99
N GLU A 116 -1.43 42.52 21.07
CA GLU A 116 -0.99 43.12 19.80
C GLU A 116 -0.13 44.37 20.01
N ALA A 117 -0.48 45.22 20.98
CA ALA A 117 0.32 46.40 21.32
C ALA A 117 1.69 45.99 21.89
N MET A 118 1.71 44.90 22.66
CA MET A 118 2.93 44.33 23.25
C MET A 118 3.83 43.71 22.18
N LEU A 119 3.23 42.96 21.25
CA LEU A 119 3.92 42.40 20.08
C LEU A 119 4.46 43.51 19.17
N THR A 120 3.72 44.59 18.99
CA THR A 120 4.19 45.74 18.18
C THR A 120 5.40 46.39 18.82
N ALA A 121 5.40 46.58 20.14
CA ALA A 121 6.58 47.06 20.87
C ALA A 121 7.76 46.08 20.73
N LEU A 122 7.52 44.78 20.88
CA LEU A 122 8.54 43.75 20.70
C LEU A 122 9.12 43.76 19.27
N LEU A 123 8.26 43.84 18.24
CA LEU A 123 8.68 43.90 16.84
C LEU A 123 9.55 45.11 16.56
N ASN A 124 9.21 46.29 17.10
CA ASN A 124 10.05 47.47 16.97
C ASN A 124 11.41 47.27 17.65
N ASP A 125 11.45 46.67 18.85
CA ASP A 125 12.70 46.34 19.53
C ASP A 125 13.54 45.35 18.69
N LEU A 126 12.91 44.35 18.05
CA LEU A 126 13.60 43.37 17.21
C LEU A 126 14.30 44.01 16.00
N THR A 127 13.78 45.12 15.46
CA THR A 127 14.45 45.84 14.36
C THR A 127 15.79 46.48 14.75
N THR A 128 16.06 46.60 16.05
CA THR A 128 17.33 47.16 16.56
C THR A 128 18.47 46.13 16.55
N ILE A 129 18.16 44.85 16.37
CA ILE A 129 19.14 43.78 16.27
C ILE A 129 19.81 43.87 14.88
N SER A 130 21.14 43.98 14.88
CA SER A 130 21.90 44.16 13.65
C SER A 130 22.22 42.84 12.94
N ASP A 131 22.38 41.76 13.70
CA ASP A 131 22.77 40.44 13.18
C ASP A 131 21.54 39.58 12.84
N ASP A 132 21.66 38.74 11.82
CA ASP A 132 20.64 37.75 11.50
C ASP A 132 20.53 36.70 12.61
N PHE A 133 19.31 36.33 12.99
CA PHE A 133 19.06 35.35 14.02
C PHE A 133 17.86 34.45 13.72
N VAL A 134 17.81 33.33 14.43
CA VAL A 134 16.73 32.33 14.34
C VAL A 134 16.02 32.24 15.67
N LEU A 135 14.69 32.27 15.64
CA LEU A 135 13.85 31.89 16.78
C LEU A 135 13.26 30.50 16.52
N VAL A 136 13.51 29.57 17.42
CA VAL A 136 12.92 28.22 17.40
C VAL A 136 11.82 28.12 18.45
N LEU A 137 10.61 27.76 18.00
CA LEU A 137 9.52 27.32 18.85
C LEU A 137 9.39 25.81 18.73
N ASP A 138 9.82 25.08 19.77
CA ASP A 138 9.74 23.62 19.83
C ASP A 138 8.48 23.17 20.58
N ASP A 139 7.91 22.05 20.13
CA ASP A 139 6.68 21.45 20.65
C ASP A 139 5.42 22.35 20.59
N TYR A 140 5.24 23.15 19.53
CA TYR A 140 4.12 24.10 19.41
C TYR A 140 2.71 23.52 19.60
N HIS A 141 2.48 22.27 19.18
CA HIS A 141 1.22 21.52 19.38
C HIS A 141 0.71 21.43 20.83
N VAL A 142 1.54 21.66 21.85
CA VAL A 142 1.09 21.64 23.26
C VAL A 142 0.26 22.87 23.62
N LEU A 143 0.25 23.91 22.77
CA LEU A 143 -0.52 25.11 22.97
C LEU A 143 -1.95 24.93 22.45
N ASP A 144 -2.93 25.12 23.33
CA ASP A 144 -4.36 25.11 22.96
C ASP A 144 -4.97 26.49 23.24
N ALA A 145 -4.56 27.49 22.44
CA ALA A 145 -5.03 28.85 22.61
C ALA A 145 -5.03 29.66 21.30
N LYS A 146 -6.24 29.94 20.79
CA LYS A 146 -6.45 30.84 19.62
C LYS A 146 -5.78 32.21 19.78
N ALA A 147 -5.67 32.71 21.02
CA ALA A 147 -5.01 33.97 21.29
C ALA A 147 -3.50 33.92 21.00
N VAL A 148 -2.85 32.78 21.23
CA VAL A 148 -1.43 32.58 20.89
C VAL A 148 -1.26 32.40 19.38
N ASP A 149 -2.17 31.69 18.71
CA ASP A 149 -2.17 31.58 17.24
C ASP A 149 -2.32 32.95 16.55
N HIS A 150 -3.21 33.81 17.07
CA HIS A 150 -3.35 35.18 16.57
C HIS A 150 -2.09 36.02 16.81
N ALA A 151 -1.50 35.92 18.00
CA ALA A 151 -0.25 36.58 18.33
C ALA A 151 0.89 36.16 17.38
N LEU A 152 1.01 34.86 17.12
CA LEU A 152 2.03 34.32 16.22
C LEU A 152 1.76 34.66 14.75
N THR A 153 0.50 34.68 14.34
CA THR A 153 0.10 35.16 13.00
C THR A 153 0.53 36.61 12.80
N TYR A 154 0.25 37.48 13.79
CA TYR A 154 0.67 38.87 13.75
C TYR A 154 2.20 39.02 13.69
N LEU A 155 2.93 38.22 14.46
CA LEU A 155 4.39 38.18 14.42
C LEU A 155 4.89 37.80 13.01
N VAL A 156 4.38 36.71 12.43
CA VAL A 156 4.82 36.19 11.13
C VAL A 156 4.55 37.17 9.97
N GLU A 157 3.43 37.91 10.03
CA GLU A 157 3.08 38.91 9.02
C GLU A 157 3.96 40.16 9.08
N HIS A 158 4.59 40.44 10.23
CA HIS A 158 5.39 41.65 10.47
C HIS A 158 6.85 41.34 10.86
N LEU A 159 7.32 40.11 10.61
CA LEU A 159 8.68 39.66 10.93
C LEU A 159 9.73 40.61 10.32
N PRO A 160 10.69 41.11 11.11
CA PRO A 160 11.79 41.90 10.57
C PRO A 160 12.73 41.01 9.72
N PRO A 161 13.42 41.56 8.71
CA PRO A 161 14.20 40.78 7.75
C PRO A 161 15.38 40.02 8.37
N GLN A 162 15.89 40.46 9.53
CA GLN A 162 16.97 39.79 10.25
C GLN A 162 16.50 38.53 10.99
N MET A 163 15.19 38.34 11.16
CA MET A 163 14.62 37.26 11.95
C MET A 163 14.06 36.15 11.06
N HIS A 164 14.47 34.91 11.33
CA HIS A 164 13.86 33.72 10.76
C HIS A 164 13.14 32.91 11.85
N LEU A 165 11.87 32.56 11.64
CA LEU A 165 11.09 31.77 12.58
C LEU A 165 11.07 30.28 12.18
N VAL A 166 11.34 29.40 13.14
CA VAL A 166 11.21 27.94 12.99
C VAL A 166 10.18 27.43 13.99
N ILE A 167 9.19 26.68 13.50
CA ILE A 167 8.18 26.02 14.34
C ILE A 167 8.29 24.51 14.17
N ALA A 168 8.49 23.81 15.28
CA ALA A 168 8.39 22.35 15.35
C ALA A 168 7.06 21.96 16.01
N THR A 169 6.30 21.09 15.36
CA THR A 169 4.95 20.74 15.82
C THR A 169 4.55 19.33 15.43
N ARG A 170 3.59 18.73 16.17
CA ARG A 170 2.97 17.45 15.80
C ARG A 170 1.83 17.62 14.79
N GLU A 171 1.19 18.77 14.75
CA GLU A 171 0.03 19.06 13.89
C GLU A 171 0.16 20.41 13.19
N ASP A 172 -0.65 20.63 12.15
CA ASP A 172 -0.68 21.92 11.46
C ASP A 172 -1.22 23.03 12.38
N PRO A 173 -0.43 24.09 12.66
CA PRO A 173 -0.89 25.19 13.49
C PRO A 173 -1.95 26.02 12.75
N GLN A 174 -2.80 26.74 13.49
CA GLN A 174 -3.86 27.59 12.91
C GLN A 174 -3.31 28.92 12.35
N LEU A 175 -2.27 28.83 11.52
CA LEU A 175 -1.62 29.94 10.83
C LEU A 175 -2.07 30.00 9.37
N PRO A 176 -1.95 31.15 8.68
CA PRO A 176 -2.30 31.29 7.27
C PRO A 176 -1.26 30.64 6.33
N LEU A 177 -0.96 29.34 6.52
CA LEU A 177 0.10 28.60 5.82
C LEU A 177 -0.07 28.63 4.29
N ALA A 178 -1.30 28.50 3.79
CA ALA A 178 -1.59 28.58 2.36
C ALA A 178 -1.18 29.93 1.75
N ARG A 179 -1.38 31.03 2.49
CA ARG A 179 -1.00 32.38 2.06
C ARG A 179 0.52 32.53 2.04
N LEU A 180 1.21 32.05 3.07
CA LEU A 180 2.67 32.08 3.15
C LEU A 180 3.31 31.23 2.05
N ARG A 181 2.72 30.06 1.75
CA ARG A 181 3.12 29.19 0.64
C ARG A 181 3.00 29.91 -0.71
N ALA A 182 1.86 30.54 -0.98
CA ALA A 182 1.62 31.28 -2.22
C ALA A 182 2.57 32.47 -2.41
N ARG A 183 3.06 33.07 -1.32
CA ARG A 183 4.02 34.19 -1.34
C ARG A 183 5.49 33.74 -1.36
N GLY A 184 5.77 32.43 -1.33
CA GLY A 184 7.14 31.92 -1.21
C GLY A 184 7.82 32.24 0.14
N GLN A 185 7.02 32.50 1.19
CA GLN A 185 7.49 32.88 2.53
C GLN A 185 7.55 31.70 3.52
N LEU A 186 7.28 30.48 3.04
CA LEU A 186 7.19 29.27 3.85
C LEU A 186 8.13 28.18 3.33
N THR A 187 8.96 27.61 4.20
CA THR A 187 9.62 26.31 4.00
C THR A 187 8.91 25.26 4.84
N GLU A 188 8.52 24.13 4.24
CA GLU A 188 7.82 23.06 4.95
C GLU A 188 8.63 21.77 4.89
N LEU A 189 8.79 21.12 6.05
CA LEU A 189 9.26 19.74 6.17
C LEU A 189 8.18 18.91 6.83
N ARG A 190 7.71 17.88 6.11
CA ARG A 190 6.61 17.00 6.53
C ARG A 190 7.11 15.63 6.96
N ALA A 191 6.24 14.81 7.54
CA ALA A 191 6.57 13.45 7.96
C ALA A 191 7.26 12.63 6.85
N THR A 192 6.81 12.75 5.60
CA THR A 192 7.42 12.09 4.42
C THR A 192 8.87 12.53 4.19
N ASP A 193 9.18 13.82 4.35
CA ASP A 193 10.53 14.35 4.26
C ASP A 193 11.41 13.83 5.42
N LEU A 194 10.83 13.75 6.63
CA LEU A 194 11.54 13.39 7.86
C LEU A 194 11.78 11.89 8.03
N ARG A 195 11.18 11.02 7.22
CA ARG A 195 11.51 9.58 7.20
C ARG A 195 12.99 9.37 6.95
N PHE A 196 13.58 8.37 7.60
CA PHE A 196 14.89 7.90 7.20
C PHE A 196 14.83 7.26 5.82
N THR A 197 15.72 7.72 4.95
CA THR A 197 16.09 7.02 3.73
C THR A 197 16.77 5.68 4.05
N PRO A 198 16.85 4.74 3.10
CA PRO A 198 17.55 3.48 3.32
C PRO A 198 19.01 3.67 3.81
N SER A 199 19.70 4.69 3.32
CA SER A 199 21.06 5.05 3.78
C SER A 199 21.08 5.61 5.21
N GLU A 200 20.12 6.48 5.56
CA GLU A 200 20.01 7.02 6.93
C GLU A 200 19.63 5.91 7.93
N ALA A 201 18.74 4.98 7.54
CA ALA A 201 18.36 3.82 8.35
C ALA A 201 19.53 2.86 8.58
N ALA A 202 20.32 2.58 7.53
CA ALA A 202 21.52 1.75 7.64
C ALA A 202 22.56 2.39 8.57
N ALA A 203 22.80 3.70 8.43
CA ALA A 203 23.70 4.43 9.32
C ALA A 203 23.21 4.39 10.77
N PHE A 204 21.91 4.61 10.99
CA PHE A 204 21.32 4.53 12.33
C PHE A 204 21.49 3.15 12.98
N LEU A 205 21.10 2.09 12.27
CA LEU A 205 21.09 0.72 12.81
C LEU A 205 22.51 0.18 13.02
N ASN A 206 23.39 0.34 12.04
CA ASN A 206 24.70 -0.31 12.08
C ASN A 206 25.76 0.58 12.75
N GLN A 207 25.76 1.89 12.49
CA GLN A 207 26.76 2.82 13.05
C GLN A 207 26.29 3.40 14.38
N GLY A 208 25.02 3.81 14.48
CA GLY A 208 24.47 4.43 15.67
C GLY A 208 24.16 3.44 16.80
N MET A 209 23.57 2.29 16.44
CA MET A 209 23.14 1.25 17.38
C MET A 209 24.06 0.02 17.44
N GLY A 210 25.02 -0.10 16.51
CA GLY A 210 25.99 -1.20 16.50
C GLY A 210 25.42 -2.56 16.10
N LEU A 211 24.20 -2.60 15.54
CA LEU A 211 23.56 -3.83 15.09
C LEU A 211 24.19 -4.20 13.74
N LYS A 212 24.94 -5.29 13.63
CA LYS A 212 25.62 -5.66 12.38
C LYS A 212 24.66 -6.30 11.37
N LEU A 213 23.61 -5.60 10.98
CA LEU A 213 22.53 -6.11 10.13
C LEU A 213 22.94 -6.13 8.66
N SER A 214 22.41 -7.12 7.93
CA SER A 214 22.56 -7.21 6.47
C SER A 214 21.72 -6.16 5.75
N ALA A 215 22.02 -5.89 4.48
CA ALA A 215 21.23 -4.96 3.67
C ALA A 215 19.77 -5.42 3.49
N GLU A 216 19.53 -6.74 3.43
CA GLU A 216 18.20 -7.33 3.34
C GLU A 216 17.40 -7.11 4.64
N ASP A 217 18.04 -7.33 5.79
CA ASP A 217 17.43 -7.09 7.10
C ASP A 217 17.09 -5.60 7.31
N ILE A 218 17.98 -4.70 6.89
CA ILE A 218 17.75 -3.25 6.95
C ILE A 218 16.58 -2.87 6.04
N ALA A 219 16.51 -3.39 4.81
CA ALA A 219 15.41 -3.13 3.90
C ALA A 219 14.08 -3.67 4.44
N ALA A 220 14.09 -4.84 5.10
CA ALA A 220 12.90 -5.40 5.74
C ALA A 220 12.40 -4.55 6.92
N LEU A 221 13.32 -4.06 7.77
CA LEU A 221 12.98 -3.13 8.85
C LEU A 221 12.49 -1.78 8.33
N GLU A 222 13.16 -1.21 7.33
CA GLU A 222 12.77 0.05 6.72
C GLU A 222 11.36 -0.05 6.12
N LYS A 223 11.06 -1.13 5.39
CA LYS A 223 9.72 -1.38 4.82
C LYS A 223 8.63 -1.48 5.88
N ARG A 224 8.92 -2.07 7.05
CA ARG A 224 7.95 -2.25 8.15
C ARG A 224 7.74 -0.98 8.96
N THR A 225 8.82 -0.24 9.19
CA THR A 225 8.81 1.03 9.93
C THR A 225 8.48 2.24 9.04
N GLU A 226 8.48 2.05 7.72
CA GLU A 226 8.40 3.09 6.69
C GLU A 226 9.35 4.28 6.93
N GLY A 227 10.55 4.01 7.47
CA GLY A 227 11.53 5.02 7.82
C GLY A 227 11.20 5.85 9.07
N TRP A 228 10.20 5.44 9.87
CA TRP A 228 9.89 6.09 11.16
C TRP A 228 11.03 5.89 12.16
N ILE A 229 11.66 7.00 12.58
CA ILE A 229 12.90 6.97 13.38
C ILE A 229 12.67 6.31 14.75
N ALA A 230 11.59 6.67 15.47
CA ALA A 230 11.28 6.01 16.73
C ALA A 230 10.94 4.52 16.53
N GLY A 231 10.24 4.16 15.45
CA GLY A 231 9.98 2.76 15.10
C GLY A 231 11.28 1.96 14.90
N LEU A 232 12.24 2.52 14.16
CA LEU A 232 13.58 1.94 13.98
C LEU A 232 14.35 1.86 15.30
N GLN A 233 14.22 2.87 16.16
CA GLN A 233 14.85 2.87 17.49
C GLN A 233 14.28 1.76 18.39
N LEU A 234 12.95 1.58 18.41
CA LEU A 234 12.28 0.55 19.20
C LEU A 234 12.57 -0.86 18.66
N ALA A 235 12.66 -1.01 17.33
CA ALA A 235 13.13 -2.24 16.69
C ALA A 235 14.58 -2.55 17.09
N ALA A 236 15.45 -1.54 17.06
CA ALA A 236 16.86 -1.69 17.41
C ALA A 236 17.05 -2.07 18.89
N LEU A 237 16.30 -1.46 19.80
CA LEU A 237 16.33 -1.82 21.23
C LEU A 237 15.87 -3.26 21.46
N SER A 238 14.83 -3.71 20.76
CA SER A 238 14.33 -5.09 20.83
C SER A 238 15.33 -6.12 20.26
N LEU A 239 16.19 -5.71 19.32
CA LEU A 239 17.22 -6.54 18.72
C LEU A 239 18.46 -6.70 19.60
N GLN A 240 18.69 -5.81 20.57
CA GLN A 240 19.83 -5.90 21.47
C GLN A 240 19.69 -7.13 22.37
N GLY A 241 20.60 -8.10 22.20
CA GLY A 241 20.61 -9.35 22.96
C GLY A 241 19.88 -10.53 22.28
N GLN A 242 19.28 -10.33 21.10
CA GLN A 242 18.72 -11.42 20.30
C GLN A 242 19.82 -12.17 19.52
N GLN A 243 19.74 -13.51 19.50
CA GLN A 243 20.67 -14.35 18.72
C GLN A 243 20.26 -14.47 17.25
N ASP A 244 18.95 -14.44 16.96
CA ASP A 244 18.39 -14.50 15.60
C ASP A 244 17.76 -13.16 15.20
N ALA A 245 18.59 -12.27 14.66
CA ALA A 245 18.14 -10.96 14.20
C ALA A 245 17.17 -11.05 13.01
N THR A 246 17.44 -11.93 12.05
CA THR A 246 16.64 -12.05 10.81
C THR A 246 15.25 -12.63 11.10
N GLY A 247 15.16 -13.65 11.95
CA GLY A 247 13.87 -14.20 12.39
C GLY A 247 13.02 -13.18 13.16
N PHE A 248 13.66 -12.39 14.03
CA PHE A 248 13.00 -11.29 14.74
C PHE A 248 12.47 -10.23 13.77
N ILE A 249 13.27 -9.78 12.81
CA ILE A 249 12.88 -8.76 11.83
C ILE A 249 11.69 -9.26 10.99
N LYS A 250 11.66 -10.54 10.63
CA LYS A 250 10.52 -11.16 9.94
C LYS A 250 9.25 -11.21 10.78
N SER A 251 9.34 -11.24 12.11
CA SER A 251 8.18 -11.20 13.00
C SER A 251 7.88 -9.80 13.56
N PHE A 252 8.66 -8.77 13.21
CA PHE A 252 8.50 -7.41 13.73
C PHE A 252 7.25 -6.69 13.21
N THR A 253 6.20 -6.60 14.00
CA THR A 253 4.95 -5.89 13.70
C THR A 253 4.69 -4.77 14.72
N GLY A 254 3.59 -4.02 14.54
CA GLY A 254 3.14 -3.06 15.56
C GLY A 254 2.80 -3.67 16.92
N SER A 255 2.69 -5.01 17.00
CA SER A 255 2.34 -5.79 18.19
C SER A 255 3.50 -6.06 19.16
N HIS A 256 4.71 -5.61 18.85
CA HIS A 256 5.84 -5.76 19.79
C HIS A 256 5.70 -4.80 20.96
N HIS A 257 5.96 -5.29 22.18
CA HIS A 257 5.75 -4.59 23.45
C HIS A 257 6.23 -3.12 23.44
N PHE A 258 7.48 -2.86 23.05
CA PHE A 258 8.02 -1.50 23.03
C PHE A 258 7.33 -0.56 22.02
N VAL A 259 6.86 -1.10 20.89
CA VAL A 259 6.10 -0.33 19.89
C VAL A 259 4.68 -0.08 20.37
N LEU A 260 4.07 -1.10 20.99
CA LEU A 260 2.76 -1.01 21.60
C LEU A 260 2.69 0.09 22.65
N ASP A 261 3.59 0.05 23.63
CA ASP A 261 3.59 1.00 24.75
C ASP A 261 3.73 2.43 24.24
N TYR A 262 4.69 2.65 23.35
CA TYR A 262 4.89 3.97 22.76
C TYR A 262 3.67 4.48 22.00
N LEU A 263 3.15 3.70 21.04
CA LEU A 263 2.01 4.13 20.23
C LEU A 263 0.73 4.30 21.06
N VAL A 264 0.57 3.54 22.14
CA VAL A 264 -0.58 3.68 23.03
C VAL A 264 -0.45 4.93 23.89
N GLU A 265 0.69 5.16 24.53
CA GLU A 265 0.87 6.30 25.44
C GLU A 265 0.97 7.63 24.69
N GLU A 266 1.73 7.67 23.60
CA GLU A 266 2.05 8.92 22.89
C GLU A 266 1.07 9.27 21.76
N VAL A 267 0.31 8.29 21.24
CA VAL A 267 -0.57 8.52 20.08
C VAL A 267 -2.02 8.25 20.45
N LEU A 268 -2.37 7.01 20.78
CA LEU A 268 -3.77 6.59 20.96
C LEU A 268 -4.40 7.15 22.24
N GLY A 269 -3.68 7.12 23.36
CA GLY A 269 -4.16 7.54 24.68
C GLY A 269 -4.40 9.04 24.81
N GLN A 270 -3.80 9.84 23.93
CA GLN A 270 -4.02 11.28 23.84
C GLN A 270 -5.31 11.65 23.07
N GLN A 271 -5.96 10.68 22.42
CA GLN A 271 -7.15 10.93 21.61
C GLN A 271 -8.43 10.85 22.41
N SER A 272 -9.46 11.60 22.00
CA SER A 272 -10.82 11.44 22.53
C SER A 272 -11.35 10.01 22.30
N GLU A 273 -12.22 9.53 23.19
CA GLU A 273 -12.85 8.20 23.10
C GLU A 273 -13.50 7.94 21.73
N ARG A 274 -14.08 8.98 21.15
CA ARG A 274 -14.69 8.95 19.82
C ARG A 274 -13.67 8.66 18.72
N VAL A 275 -12.54 9.37 18.73
CA VAL A 275 -11.46 9.17 17.75
C VAL A 275 -10.81 7.80 17.95
N GLN A 276 -10.60 7.36 19.19
CA GLN A 276 -10.10 6.02 19.48
C GLN A 276 -11.02 4.94 18.90
N THR A 277 -12.34 5.07 19.10
CA THR A 277 -13.33 4.13 18.54
C THR A 277 -13.28 4.10 17.01
N PHE A 278 -13.16 5.27 16.36
CA PHE A 278 -13.03 5.36 14.92
C PHE A 278 -11.76 4.66 14.41
N LEU A 279 -10.61 4.96 15.01
CA LEU A 279 -9.32 4.36 14.67
C LEU A 279 -9.35 2.83 14.81
N LEU A 280 -9.88 2.33 15.91
CA LEU A 280 -10.00 0.89 16.16
C LEU A 280 -10.92 0.21 15.14
N ARG A 281 -12.15 0.72 14.93
CA ARG A 281 -13.14 0.08 14.04
C ARG A 281 -12.74 0.12 12.56
N THR A 282 -12.01 1.15 12.13
CA THR A 282 -11.54 1.27 10.74
C THR A 282 -10.20 0.57 10.50
N SER A 283 -9.53 0.09 11.55
CA SER A 283 -8.22 -0.59 11.43
C SER A 283 -8.25 -1.86 10.59
N ILE A 284 -9.42 -2.49 10.44
CA ILE A 284 -9.62 -3.67 9.59
C ILE A 284 -9.46 -3.37 8.10
N LEU A 285 -9.50 -2.10 7.69
CA LEU A 285 -9.45 -1.67 6.30
C LEU A 285 -7.99 -1.43 5.88
N ASP A 286 -7.55 -2.07 4.80
CA ASP A 286 -6.20 -1.84 4.25
C ASP A 286 -6.08 -0.46 3.56
N ARG A 287 -7.19 -0.02 2.94
CA ARG A 287 -7.40 1.34 2.44
C ARG A 287 -8.80 1.80 2.82
N MET A 288 -8.96 3.09 3.05
CA MET A 288 -10.23 3.66 3.50
C MET A 288 -10.53 4.98 2.81
N SER A 289 -11.82 5.25 2.64
CA SER A 289 -12.36 6.53 2.19
C SER A 289 -13.45 6.96 3.16
N GLY A 290 -13.82 8.25 3.15
CA GLY A 290 -14.88 8.76 4.02
C GLY A 290 -16.18 7.93 3.98
N PRO A 291 -16.76 7.68 2.78
CA PRO A 291 -17.97 6.87 2.65
C PRO A 291 -17.84 5.42 3.15
N LEU A 292 -16.66 4.80 2.97
CA LEU A 292 -16.41 3.45 3.49
C LEU A 292 -16.30 3.46 5.02
N CYS A 293 -15.63 4.46 5.61
CA CYS A 293 -15.58 4.62 7.06
C CYS A 293 -16.98 4.80 7.65
N ASP A 294 -17.85 5.59 6.99
CA ASP A 294 -19.24 5.79 7.41
C ASP A 294 -20.02 4.46 7.42
N ALA A 295 -19.86 3.65 6.37
CA ALA A 295 -20.53 2.35 6.26
C ALA A 295 -20.07 1.34 7.34
N VAL A 296 -18.80 1.37 7.74
CA VAL A 296 -18.24 0.42 8.72
C VAL A 296 -18.53 0.84 10.16
N VAL A 297 -18.29 2.11 10.50
CA VAL A 297 -18.35 2.60 11.89
C VAL A 297 -19.79 2.78 12.36
N LEU A 298 -20.71 3.17 11.45
CA LEU A 298 -22.11 3.53 11.72
C LEU A 298 -22.26 4.55 12.87
N ASP A 299 -21.42 5.59 12.88
CA ASP A 299 -21.55 6.70 13.82
C ASP A 299 -22.36 7.85 13.18
N PRO A 300 -23.62 8.09 13.59
CA PRO A 300 -24.44 9.15 13.02
C PRO A 300 -23.98 10.56 13.42
N SER A 301 -23.06 10.68 14.39
CA SER A 301 -22.67 11.97 14.97
C SER A 301 -21.56 12.69 14.19
N GLY A 302 -21.09 12.16 13.05
CA GLY A 302 -20.09 12.82 12.20
C GLY A 302 -19.68 12.01 10.98
N SER A 303 -19.10 12.72 10.00
CA SER A 303 -18.67 12.11 8.73
C SER A 303 -17.27 11.51 8.86
N GLY A 304 -17.09 10.31 8.30
CA GLY A 304 -15.82 9.62 8.16
C GLY A 304 -14.80 10.45 7.38
N GLN A 305 -15.23 11.20 6.36
CA GLN A 305 -14.33 12.10 5.63
C GLN A 305 -13.79 13.21 6.54
N ALA A 306 -14.66 13.86 7.32
CA ALA A 306 -14.24 14.91 8.25
C ALA A 306 -13.29 14.37 9.33
N THR A 307 -13.54 13.16 9.82
CA THR A 307 -12.65 12.48 10.77
C THR A 307 -11.29 12.16 10.13
N LEU A 308 -11.25 11.63 8.91
CA LEU A 308 -10.00 11.35 8.19
C LEU A 308 -9.18 12.63 7.96
N GLU A 309 -9.82 13.72 7.56
CA GLU A 309 -9.15 15.01 7.41
C GLU A 309 -8.61 15.56 8.73
N HIS A 310 -9.35 15.37 9.83
CA HIS A 310 -8.87 15.72 11.16
C HIS A 310 -7.64 14.89 11.55
N LEU A 311 -7.69 13.57 11.35
CA LEU A 311 -6.56 12.67 11.60
C LEU A 311 -5.32 13.03 10.75
N GLU A 312 -5.53 13.43 9.50
CA GLU A 312 -4.47 13.92 8.61
C GLU A 312 -3.83 15.21 9.16
N ARG A 313 -4.64 16.22 9.52
CA ARG A 313 -4.15 17.50 10.08
C ARG A 313 -3.41 17.30 11.41
N ALA A 314 -3.89 16.37 12.24
CA ALA A 314 -3.27 15.98 13.50
C ALA A 314 -2.03 15.07 13.32
N ASN A 315 -1.70 14.68 12.08
CA ASN A 315 -0.65 13.71 11.74
C ASN A 315 -0.74 12.40 12.54
N LEU A 316 -1.94 11.82 12.67
CA LEU A 316 -2.17 10.57 13.42
C LEU A 316 -1.88 9.32 12.57
N PHE A 317 -0.66 9.26 12.03
CA PHE A 317 -0.16 8.11 11.25
C PHE A 317 -1.09 7.70 10.09
N LEU A 318 -1.81 8.67 9.52
CA LEU A 318 -2.64 8.51 8.34
C LEU A 318 -1.86 8.95 7.09
N VAL A 319 -1.91 8.16 6.03
CA VAL A 319 -1.19 8.39 4.79
C VAL A 319 -2.19 8.52 3.63
N PRO A 320 -2.26 9.67 2.94
CA PRO A 320 -3.08 9.80 1.74
C PRO A 320 -2.49 8.96 0.59
N LEU A 321 -3.37 8.30 -0.15
CA LEU A 321 -3.02 7.43 -1.29
C LEU A 321 -3.25 8.11 -2.64
N ASP A 322 -3.99 9.21 -2.67
CA ASP A 322 -4.24 10.02 -3.86
C ASP A 322 -4.12 11.51 -3.59
N ASN A 323 -3.95 12.30 -4.66
CA ASN A 323 -3.84 13.75 -4.58
C ASN A 323 -5.17 14.42 -4.20
N GLU A 324 -6.29 13.74 -4.48
CA GLU A 324 -7.64 14.23 -4.17
C GLU A 324 -8.05 13.98 -2.71
N ARG A 325 -7.21 13.30 -1.92
CA ARG A 325 -7.45 12.99 -0.51
C ARG A 325 -8.77 12.25 -0.27
N ARG A 326 -9.08 11.32 -1.17
CA ARG A 326 -10.25 10.43 -1.06
C ARG A 326 -9.87 9.11 -0.42
N TRP A 327 -8.68 8.62 -0.72
CA TRP A 327 -8.19 7.35 -0.20
C TRP A 327 -7.04 7.55 0.75
N TYR A 328 -7.10 6.84 1.87
CA TYR A 328 -6.11 6.86 2.93
C TYR A 328 -5.76 5.44 3.35
N ARG A 329 -4.61 5.29 4.00
CA ARG A 329 -4.28 4.10 4.79
C ARG A 329 -3.65 4.51 6.11
N TYR A 330 -3.73 3.65 7.11
CA TYR A 330 -2.88 3.79 8.28
C TYR A 330 -1.43 3.40 7.95
N HIS A 331 -0.50 3.98 8.68
CA HIS A 331 0.88 3.50 8.73
C HIS A 331 0.90 2.06 9.25
N HIS A 332 1.72 1.17 8.67
CA HIS A 332 1.63 -0.28 8.92
C HIS A 332 1.71 -0.66 10.41
N LEU A 333 2.72 -0.18 11.15
CA LEU A 333 2.84 -0.45 12.59
C LEU A 333 1.65 0.07 13.41
N PHE A 334 1.03 1.16 12.98
CA PHE A 334 -0.14 1.70 13.66
C PHE A 334 -1.39 0.87 13.36
N ALA A 335 -1.56 0.43 12.12
CA ALA A 335 -2.64 -0.49 11.73
C ALA A 335 -2.58 -1.79 12.53
N ASP A 336 -1.40 -2.42 12.65
CA ASP A 336 -1.19 -3.64 13.42
C ASP A 336 -1.58 -3.47 14.90
N LEU A 337 -1.13 -2.37 15.52
CA LEU A 337 -1.48 -2.01 16.90
C LEU A 337 -3.00 -1.88 17.06
N LEU A 338 -3.64 -1.12 16.18
CA LEU A 338 -5.08 -0.87 16.25
C LEU A 338 -5.89 -2.16 16.09
N ARG A 339 -5.50 -3.06 15.17
CA ARG A 339 -6.14 -4.37 14.98
C ARG A 339 -6.02 -5.23 16.25
N GLN A 340 -4.84 -5.29 16.85
CA GLN A 340 -4.63 -6.02 18.09
C GLN A 340 -5.47 -5.45 19.24
N ARG A 341 -5.54 -4.11 19.36
CA ARG A 341 -6.34 -3.43 20.38
C ARG A 341 -7.83 -3.61 20.15
N LEU A 342 -8.30 -3.64 18.91
CA LEU A 342 -9.70 -3.92 18.55
C LEU A 342 -10.12 -5.30 19.08
N HIS A 343 -9.29 -6.33 18.87
CA HIS A 343 -9.55 -7.67 19.41
C HIS A 343 -9.54 -7.70 20.95
N GLN A 344 -8.69 -6.91 21.59
CA GLN A 344 -8.63 -6.81 23.06
C GLN A 344 -9.79 -6.01 23.65
N SER A 345 -10.25 -4.94 22.99
CA SER A 345 -11.28 -4.03 23.52
C SER A 345 -12.64 -4.72 23.66
N PHE A 346 -12.91 -5.76 22.86
CA PHE A 346 -14.15 -6.51 22.93
C PHE A 346 -14.06 -7.78 23.79
N ALA A 347 -12.89 -8.09 24.38
CA ALA A 347 -12.60 -9.35 25.07
C ALA A 347 -13.35 -9.56 26.40
N SER A 348 -14.27 -8.68 26.79
CA SER A 348 -15.12 -8.81 27.99
C SER A 348 -16.01 -10.06 27.96
N SER A 349 -16.28 -10.62 26.77
CA SER A 349 -16.85 -11.95 26.53
C SER A 349 -16.34 -12.48 25.17
N PRO A 350 -15.63 -13.63 25.10
CA PRO A 350 -15.00 -14.10 23.86
C PRO A 350 -15.94 -14.23 22.66
N GLY A 351 -17.20 -14.64 22.88
CA GLY A 351 -18.19 -14.80 21.80
C GLY A 351 -18.73 -13.48 21.24
N ASP A 352 -18.83 -12.44 22.07
CA ASP A 352 -19.34 -11.13 21.64
C ASP A 352 -18.27 -10.31 20.90
N ALA A 353 -16.99 -10.59 21.17
CA ALA A 353 -15.84 -9.95 20.57
C ALA A 353 -15.67 -10.30 19.09
N GLU A 354 -15.66 -11.60 18.80
CA GLU A 354 -15.52 -12.11 17.45
C GLU A 354 -16.72 -11.70 16.59
N SER A 355 -17.92 -11.75 17.16
CA SER A 355 -19.16 -11.31 16.51
C SER A 355 -19.09 -9.83 16.08
N GLN A 356 -18.56 -8.94 16.93
CA GLN A 356 -18.45 -7.51 16.60
C GLN A 356 -17.40 -7.21 15.53
N VAL A 357 -16.26 -7.90 15.54
CA VAL A 357 -15.24 -7.73 14.48
C VAL A 357 -15.73 -8.30 13.15
N ASN A 358 -16.41 -9.45 13.18
CA ASN A 358 -17.01 -10.04 11.99
C ASN A 358 -18.05 -9.10 11.37
N GLU A 359 -18.88 -8.46 12.20
CA GLU A 359 -19.87 -7.47 11.75
C GLU A 359 -19.21 -6.28 11.03
N LEU A 360 -18.06 -5.79 11.50
CA LEU A 360 -17.31 -4.73 10.79
C LEU A 360 -16.83 -5.21 9.42
N HIS A 361 -16.32 -6.44 9.34
CA HIS A 361 -15.92 -7.06 8.09
C HIS A 361 -17.09 -7.29 7.12
N ILE A 362 -18.26 -7.72 7.60
CA ILE A 362 -19.47 -7.88 6.78
C ILE A 362 -19.86 -6.55 6.14
N ARG A 363 -19.89 -5.45 6.92
CA ARG A 363 -20.20 -4.12 6.39
C ARG A 363 -19.20 -3.66 5.33
N ALA A 364 -17.92 -3.88 5.58
CA ALA A 364 -16.88 -3.58 4.60
C ALA A 364 -17.08 -4.40 3.32
N SER A 365 -17.37 -5.70 3.44
CA SER A 365 -17.64 -6.60 2.31
C SER A 365 -18.77 -6.08 1.43
N VAL A 366 -19.92 -5.78 2.04
CA VAL A 366 -21.11 -5.25 1.33
C VAL A 366 -20.77 -3.94 0.62
N TRP A 367 -20.10 -3.01 1.30
CA TRP A 367 -19.73 -1.73 0.69
C TRP A 367 -18.81 -1.93 -0.53
N TYR A 368 -17.79 -2.78 -0.41
CA TYR A 368 -16.87 -3.04 -1.52
C TYR A 368 -17.57 -3.68 -2.71
N GLU A 369 -18.49 -4.61 -2.46
CA GLU A 369 -19.29 -5.23 -3.51
C GLU A 369 -20.16 -4.20 -4.25
N ASP A 370 -20.88 -3.34 -3.52
CA ASP A 370 -21.74 -2.29 -4.10
C ASP A 370 -20.96 -1.30 -4.97
N HIS A 371 -19.65 -1.19 -4.76
CA HIS A 371 -18.73 -0.33 -5.51
C HIS A 371 -17.90 -1.08 -6.56
N GLY A 372 -18.19 -2.36 -6.82
CA GLY A 372 -17.53 -3.17 -7.85
C GLY A 372 -16.09 -3.61 -7.51
N LEU A 373 -15.73 -3.61 -6.22
CA LEU A 373 -14.42 -4.01 -5.70
C LEU A 373 -14.51 -5.43 -5.10
N GLU A 374 -14.75 -6.41 -5.95
CA GLU A 374 -15.13 -7.77 -5.53
C GLU A 374 -14.02 -8.55 -4.80
N ILE A 375 -12.75 -8.27 -5.10
CA ILE A 375 -11.62 -8.94 -4.42
C ILE A 375 -11.54 -8.49 -2.95
N GLU A 376 -11.66 -7.18 -2.71
CA GLU A 376 -11.71 -6.61 -1.36
C GLU A 376 -12.95 -7.07 -0.60
N ALA A 377 -14.10 -7.13 -1.30
CA ALA A 377 -15.31 -7.70 -0.72
C ALA A 377 -15.08 -9.15 -0.27
N PHE A 378 -14.48 -9.98 -1.13
CA PHE A 378 -14.19 -11.37 -0.84
C PHE A 378 -13.26 -11.50 0.37
N HIS A 379 -12.17 -10.73 0.43
CA HIS A 379 -11.25 -10.78 1.57
C HIS A 379 -11.95 -10.46 2.90
N HIS A 380 -12.87 -9.50 2.90
CA HIS A 380 -13.64 -9.17 4.10
C HIS A 380 -14.72 -10.20 4.43
N ALA A 381 -15.41 -10.78 3.45
CA ALA A 381 -16.34 -11.89 3.69
C ALA A 381 -15.63 -13.10 4.31
N VAL A 382 -14.43 -13.43 3.81
CA VAL A 382 -13.59 -14.49 4.39
C VAL A 382 -13.16 -14.15 5.81
N ALA A 383 -12.69 -12.92 6.06
CA ALA A 383 -12.28 -12.47 7.39
C ALA A 383 -13.44 -12.48 8.41
N ALA A 384 -14.68 -12.25 7.96
CA ALA A 384 -15.88 -12.35 8.79
C ALA A 384 -16.38 -13.80 9.02
N ASN A 385 -15.75 -14.81 8.41
CA ASN A 385 -16.28 -16.16 8.28
C ASN A 385 -17.69 -16.23 7.62
N ASP A 386 -18.02 -15.25 6.76
CA ASP A 386 -19.27 -15.24 5.98
C ASP A 386 -19.13 -16.08 4.71
N VAL A 387 -19.27 -17.40 4.89
CA VAL A 387 -19.13 -18.39 3.82
C VAL A 387 -20.17 -18.18 2.72
N GLU A 388 -21.39 -17.75 3.05
CA GLU A 388 -22.45 -17.52 2.07
C GLU A 388 -22.11 -16.36 1.14
N HIS A 389 -21.72 -15.23 1.72
CA HIS A 389 -21.32 -14.06 0.95
C HIS A 389 -20.06 -14.33 0.14
N ALA A 390 -19.03 -14.95 0.74
CA ALA A 390 -17.79 -15.31 0.04
C ALA A 390 -18.06 -16.26 -1.14
N THR A 391 -18.93 -17.25 -0.96
CA THR A 391 -19.33 -18.16 -2.06
C THR A 391 -20.00 -17.39 -3.19
N ARG A 392 -20.95 -16.51 -2.87
CA ARG A 392 -21.70 -15.72 -3.86
C ARG A 392 -20.81 -14.78 -4.65
N LEU A 393 -19.80 -14.17 -4.02
CA LEU A 393 -18.83 -13.31 -4.70
C LEU A 393 -17.99 -14.10 -5.71
N VAL A 394 -17.48 -15.28 -5.33
CA VAL A 394 -16.64 -16.07 -6.23
C VAL A 394 -17.46 -16.79 -7.32
N GLU A 395 -18.73 -17.11 -7.07
CA GLU A 395 -19.67 -17.63 -8.08
C GLU A 395 -20.29 -16.52 -8.97
N GLY A 396 -20.14 -15.26 -8.56
CA GLY A 396 -20.73 -14.10 -9.21
C GLY A 396 -20.11 -13.76 -10.57
N LYS A 397 -20.69 -12.75 -11.24
CA LYS A 397 -20.28 -12.37 -12.60
C LYS A 397 -19.01 -11.52 -12.66
N GLY A 398 -18.54 -10.91 -11.57
CA GLY A 398 -17.45 -9.93 -11.62
C GLY A 398 -16.11 -10.37 -11.05
N MET A 399 -15.96 -11.62 -10.58
CA MET A 399 -14.70 -12.16 -10.07
C MET A 399 -14.17 -13.27 -10.98
N PRO A 400 -13.62 -12.96 -12.17
CA PRO A 400 -12.96 -13.98 -12.96
C PRO A 400 -11.65 -14.34 -12.26
N LEU A 401 -11.62 -15.52 -11.63
CA LEU A 401 -10.44 -16.13 -11.00
C LEU A 401 -9.19 -16.10 -11.91
N GLN A 402 -9.41 -16.04 -13.22
CA GLN A 402 -8.40 -15.90 -14.27
C GLN A 402 -7.64 -14.56 -14.30
N PHE A 403 -8.04 -13.56 -13.50
CA PHE A 403 -7.32 -12.29 -13.39
C PHE A 403 -6.39 -12.26 -12.15
N ARG A 404 -5.16 -11.81 -12.43
CA ARG A 404 -3.98 -11.79 -11.56
C ARG A 404 -4.28 -11.40 -10.11
N GLY A 405 -4.13 -12.36 -9.20
CA GLY A 405 -3.99 -12.12 -7.75
C GLY A 405 -4.97 -12.86 -6.85
N ALA A 406 -6.16 -13.22 -7.34
CA ALA A 406 -7.22 -13.80 -6.50
C ALA A 406 -7.14 -15.33 -6.31
N VAL A 407 -6.41 -16.06 -7.15
CA VAL A 407 -6.36 -17.53 -7.08
C VAL A 407 -5.79 -18.03 -5.76
N THR A 408 -4.70 -17.44 -5.27
CA THR A 408 -4.04 -17.88 -4.03
C THR A 408 -4.90 -17.61 -2.80
N PRO A 409 -5.48 -16.41 -2.59
CA PRO A 409 -6.42 -16.17 -1.49
C PRO A 409 -7.63 -17.11 -1.52
N VAL A 410 -8.22 -17.34 -2.70
CA VAL A 410 -9.36 -18.24 -2.85
C VAL A 410 -8.97 -19.69 -2.52
N LEU A 411 -7.81 -20.15 -2.98
CA LEU A 411 -7.31 -21.49 -2.67
C LEU A 411 -7.11 -21.68 -1.17
N HIS A 412 -6.49 -20.70 -0.49
CA HIS A 412 -6.28 -20.76 0.95
C HIS A 412 -7.60 -20.75 1.74
N TRP A 413 -8.57 -19.94 1.29
CA TRP A 413 -9.91 -19.97 1.86
C TRP A 413 -10.57 -21.33 1.69
N LEU A 414 -10.58 -21.90 0.48
CA LEU A 414 -11.15 -23.23 0.22
C LEU A 414 -10.46 -24.35 1.02
N GLU A 415 -9.16 -24.23 1.26
CA GLU A 415 -8.38 -25.12 2.14
C GLU A 415 -8.80 -25.05 3.61
N SER A 416 -9.18 -23.85 4.08
CA SER A 416 -9.62 -23.60 5.46
C SER A 416 -11.04 -24.10 5.76
N LEU A 417 -11.88 -24.31 4.74
CA LEU A 417 -13.29 -24.68 4.92
C LEU A 417 -13.45 -26.13 5.43
N PRO A 418 -14.34 -26.36 6.41
CA PRO A 418 -14.70 -27.72 6.82
C PRO A 418 -15.31 -28.51 5.66
N LYS A 419 -15.00 -29.81 5.61
CA LYS A 419 -15.55 -30.73 4.59
C LYS A 419 -17.09 -30.67 4.51
N THR A 420 -17.77 -30.52 5.65
CA THR A 420 -19.24 -30.40 5.70
C THR A 420 -19.78 -29.20 4.92
N VAL A 421 -19.05 -28.08 4.90
CA VAL A 421 -19.40 -26.88 4.13
C VAL A 421 -19.20 -27.12 2.64
N LEU A 422 -18.09 -27.74 2.26
CA LEU A 422 -17.78 -28.07 0.88
C LEU A 422 -18.78 -29.10 0.31
N ASP A 423 -19.11 -30.13 1.09
CA ASP A 423 -20.08 -31.16 0.70
C ASP A 423 -21.50 -30.60 0.57
N ALA A 424 -21.86 -29.58 1.35
CA ALA A 424 -23.15 -28.88 1.23
C ALA A 424 -23.25 -28.02 -0.05
N ARG A 425 -22.11 -27.66 -0.66
CA ARG A 425 -22.03 -26.78 -1.84
C ARG A 425 -21.05 -27.34 -2.87
N PRO A 426 -21.50 -28.24 -3.77
CA PRO A 426 -20.61 -28.91 -4.73
C PRO A 426 -19.82 -27.97 -5.66
N SER A 427 -20.33 -26.76 -5.90
CA SER A 427 -19.64 -25.69 -6.64
C SER A 427 -18.30 -25.31 -6.02
N LEU A 428 -18.17 -25.33 -4.70
CA LEU A 428 -16.91 -25.03 -4.00
C LEU A 428 -15.84 -26.10 -4.29
N TRP A 429 -16.22 -27.38 -4.39
CA TRP A 429 -15.29 -28.44 -4.80
C TRP A 429 -14.79 -28.25 -6.23
N VAL A 430 -15.68 -27.89 -7.15
CA VAL A 430 -15.32 -27.59 -8.56
C VAL A 430 -14.40 -26.37 -8.64
N MET A 431 -14.67 -25.34 -7.84
CA MET A 431 -13.84 -24.14 -7.73
C MET A 431 -12.46 -24.47 -7.17
N TYR A 432 -12.38 -25.33 -6.15
CA TYR A 432 -11.12 -25.80 -5.59
C TYR A 432 -10.29 -26.55 -6.64
N ALA A 433 -10.90 -27.48 -7.37
CA ALA A 433 -10.25 -28.18 -8.48
C ALA A 433 -9.76 -27.21 -9.56
N SER A 434 -10.53 -26.15 -9.85
CA SER A 434 -10.18 -25.12 -10.82
C SER A 434 -8.98 -24.29 -10.36
N ALA A 435 -9.00 -23.81 -9.11
CA ALA A 435 -7.92 -23.01 -8.53
C ALA A 435 -6.59 -23.79 -8.50
N LEU A 436 -6.62 -25.06 -8.10
CA LEU A 436 -5.45 -25.97 -8.16
C LEU A 436 -4.92 -26.13 -9.59
N SER A 437 -5.82 -26.31 -10.56
CA SER A 437 -5.43 -26.43 -11.96
C SER A 437 -4.77 -25.16 -12.51
N MET A 438 -5.21 -23.99 -12.05
CA MET A 438 -4.67 -22.70 -12.48
C MET A 438 -3.30 -22.36 -11.87
N THR A 439 -3.01 -22.84 -10.67
CA THR A 439 -1.68 -22.73 -10.05
C THR A 439 -0.69 -23.77 -10.56
N GLY A 440 -1.11 -24.63 -11.50
CA GLY A 440 -0.31 -25.74 -12.04
C GLY A 440 -0.20 -26.95 -11.11
N GLN A 441 -0.90 -26.93 -9.96
CA GLN A 441 -0.92 -28.03 -9.00
C GLN A 441 -1.98 -29.06 -9.41
N LEU A 442 -1.63 -29.95 -10.35
CA LEU A 442 -2.56 -31.00 -10.81
C LEU A 442 -2.77 -32.11 -9.77
N THR A 443 -1.86 -32.24 -8.81
CA THR A 443 -1.98 -33.20 -7.70
C THR A 443 -3.20 -32.86 -6.84
N GLY A 444 -4.06 -33.86 -6.62
CA GLY A 444 -5.26 -33.70 -5.78
C GLY A 444 -6.49 -33.17 -6.52
N VAL A 445 -6.36 -32.68 -7.76
CA VAL A 445 -7.50 -32.18 -8.57
C VAL A 445 -8.59 -33.25 -8.70
N GLU A 446 -8.24 -34.48 -9.10
CA GLU A 446 -9.21 -35.56 -9.27
C GLU A 446 -9.94 -35.91 -7.96
N GLN A 447 -9.27 -35.83 -6.81
CA GLN A 447 -9.93 -36.07 -5.51
C GLN A 447 -11.00 -35.01 -5.23
N LYS A 448 -10.76 -33.74 -5.58
CA LYS A 448 -11.75 -32.66 -5.43
C LYS A 448 -12.92 -32.85 -6.38
N LEU A 449 -12.65 -33.28 -7.62
CA LEU A 449 -13.70 -33.56 -8.60
C LEU A 449 -14.60 -34.74 -8.19
N GLN A 450 -14.02 -35.81 -7.63
CA GLN A 450 -14.79 -36.93 -7.08
C GLN A 450 -15.66 -36.53 -5.90
N ALA A 451 -15.14 -35.65 -5.02
CA ALA A 451 -15.93 -35.10 -3.92
C ALA A 451 -17.10 -34.24 -4.43
N ALA A 452 -16.88 -33.42 -5.46
CA ALA A 452 -17.94 -32.67 -6.13
C ALA A 452 -19.03 -33.61 -6.69
N GLU A 453 -18.64 -34.67 -7.41
CA GLU A 453 -19.59 -35.63 -7.96
C GLU A 453 -20.38 -36.36 -6.88
N ALA A 454 -19.72 -36.79 -5.80
CA ALA A 454 -20.38 -37.43 -4.66
C ALA A 454 -21.42 -36.50 -4.01
N ALA A 455 -21.08 -35.21 -3.84
CA ALA A 455 -21.98 -34.21 -3.30
C ALA A 455 -23.16 -33.89 -4.25
N LEU A 456 -22.99 -34.07 -5.57
CA LEU A 456 -24.05 -33.90 -6.56
C LEU A 456 -25.04 -35.08 -6.64
N GLN A 457 -24.70 -36.28 -6.15
CA GLN A 457 -25.57 -37.47 -6.27
C GLN A 457 -26.94 -37.33 -5.60
N GLY A 458 -27.09 -36.41 -4.65
CA GLY A 458 -28.36 -36.11 -3.97
C GLY A 458 -29.05 -34.82 -4.42
N ALA A 459 -28.49 -34.08 -5.39
CA ALA A 459 -29.04 -32.81 -5.85
C ALA A 459 -30.09 -33.01 -6.95
N GLU A 460 -31.12 -32.15 -6.98
CA GLU A 460 -32.08 -32.15 -8.09
C GLU A 460 -31.39 -31.71 -9.39
N PRO A 461 -31.68 -32.39 -10.52
CA PRO A 461 -31.09 -32.02 -11.80
C PRO A 461 -31.68 -30.71 -12.33
N ASP A 462 -31.02 -29.60 -12.02
CA ASP A 462 -31.29 -28.26 -12.55
C ASP A 462 -30.16 -27.77 -13.47
N ASP A 463 -30.34 -26.61 -14.09
CA ASP A 463 -29.34 -26.03 -14.99
C ASP A 463 -28.00 -25.76 -14.29
N LYS A 464 -28.02 -25.43 -12.99
CA LYS A 464 -26.80 -25.21 -12.20
C LYS A 464 -26.03 -26.52 -12.01
N THR A 465 -26.71 -27.58 -11.59
CA THR A 465 -26.15 -28.92 -11.39
C THR A 465 -25.60 -29.49 -12.69
N ARG A 466 -26.34 -29.33 -13.80
CA ARG A 466 -25.84 -29.69 -15.14
C ARG A 466 -24.58 -28.91 -15.50
N ASN A 467 -24.57 -27.59 -15.30
CA ASN A 467 -23.41 -26.77 -15.58
C ASN A 467 -22.18 -27.18 -14.73
N LEU A 468 -22.36 -27.58 -13.47
CA LEU A 468 -21.29 -28.11 -12.62
C LEU A 468 -20.74 -29.44 -13.15
N VAL A 469 -21.60 -30.36 -13.61
CA VAL A 469 -21.15 -31.60 -14.28
C VAL A 469 -20.32 -31.28 -15.52
N GLY A 470 -20.73 -30.25 -16.29
CA GLY A 470 -19.97 -29.75 -17.43
C GLY A 470 -18.58 -29.23 -17.05
N HIS A 471 -18.47 -28.48 -15.95
CA HIS A 471 -17.18 -28.00 -15.45
C HIS A 471 -16.26 -29.13 -14.97
N ILE A 472 -16.80 -30.11 -14.24
CA ILE A 472 -16.03 -31.27 -13.78
C ILE A 472 -15.39 -31.98 -14.98
N ALA A 473 -16.17 -32.22 -16.03
CA ALA A 473 -15.67 -32.81 -17.27
C ALA A 473 -14.62 -31.92 -17.96
N ALA A 474 -14.83 -30.60 -17.98
CA ALA A 474 -13.87 -29.66 -18.58
C ALA A 474 -12.51 -29.65 -17.84
N ILE A 475 -12.51 -29.78 -16.51
CA ILE A 475 -11.29 -29.87 -15.69
C ILE A 475 -10.61 -31.23 -15.90
N ARG A 476 -11.36 -32.34 -15.95
CA ARG A 476 -10.77 -33.65 -16.30
C ARG A 476 -10.12 -33.65 -17.68
N ALA A 477 -10.73 -32.98 -18.66
CA ALA A 477 -10.11 -32.80 -19.97
C ALA A 477 -8.80 -31.99 -19.92
N LEU A 478 -8.66 -31.05 -18.98
CA LEU A 478 -7.41 -30.30 -18.76
C LEU A 478 -6.33 -31.19 -18.16
N VAL A 479 -6.66 -31.97 -17.12
CA VAL A 479 -5.72 -32.92 -16.50
C VAL A 479 -5.26 -33.95 -17.53
N ALA A 480 -6.19 -34.53 -18.30
CA ALA A 480 -5.89 -35.46 -19.38
C ALA A 480 -5.00 -34.85 -20.47
N ALA A 481 -5.14 -33.55 -20.77
CA ALA A 481 -4.28 -32.86 -21.72
C ALA A 481 -2.84 -32.72 -21.22
N ALA A 482 -2.63 -32.49 -19.92
CA ALA A 482 -1.29 -32.47 -19.32
C ALA A 482 -0.60 -33.86 -19.38
N GLU A 483 -1.40 -34.93 -19.32
CA GLU A 483 -0.94 -36.32 -19.38
C GLU A 483 -0.94 -36.91 -20.81
N ASN A 484 -1.30 -36.12 -21.83
CA ASN A 484 -1.44 -36.54 -23.23
C ASN A 484 -2.41 -37.73 -23.46
N GLN A 485 -3.46 -37.86 -22.66
CA GLN A 485 -4.47 -38.91 -22.80
C GLN A 485 -5.56 -38.54 -23.82
N VAL A 486 -5.24 -38.70 -25.10
CA VAL A 486 -6.05 -38.20 -26.23
C VAL A 486 -7.52 -38.64 -26.18
N GLU A 487 -7.79 -39.92 -25.93
CA GLU A 487 -9.17 -40.44 -25.86
C GLU A 487 -9.96 -39.82 -24.71
N THR A 488 -9.32 -39.66 -23.54
CA THR A 488 -9.91 -39.02 -22.35
C THR A 488 -10.22 -37.55 -22.61
N ILE A 489 -9.33 -36.81 -23.28
CA ILE A 489 -9.57 -35.40 -23.64
C ILE A 489 -10.83 -35.29 -24.49
N ILE A 490 -11.01 -36.15 -25.50
CA ILE A 490 -12.18 -36.11 -26.38
C ILE A 490 -13.45 -36.47 -25.61
N ALA A 491 -13.45 -37.57 -24.87
CA ALA A 491 -14.60 -38.03 -24.11
C ALA A 491 -15.07 -36.97 -23.10
N GLN A 492 -14.14 -36.42 -22.31
CA GLN A 492 -14.45 -35.42 -21.29
C GLN A 492 -14.81 -34.06 -21.89
N SER A 493 -14.16 -33.64 -22.98
CA SER A 493 -14.51 -32.38 -23.64
C SER A 493 -15.89 -32.42 -24.29
N ARG A 494 -16.29 -33.55 -24.89
CA ARG A 494 -17.65 -33.73 -25.43
C ARG A 494 -18.69 -33.70 -24.31
N ARG A 495 -18.45 -34.43 -23.22
CA ARG A 495 -19.29 -34.39 -22.02
C ARG A 495 -19.40 -32.97 -21.46
N ALA A 496 -18.29 -32.24 -21.36
CA ALA A 496 -18.31 -30.86 -20.91
C ALA A 496 -19.22 -29.98 -21.80
N LEU A 497 -19.10 -30.05 -23.13
CA LEU A 497 -19.91 -29.23 -24.04
C LEU A 497 -21.40 -29.59 -24.06
N GLU A 498 -21.76 -30.83 -23.72
CA GLU A 498 -23.15 -31.29 -23.56
C GLU A 498 -23.82 -30.71 -22.30
N TYR A 499 -23.06 -30.59 -21.21
CA TYR A 499 -23.60 -30.22 -19.90
C TYR A 499 -23.35 -28.75 -19.51
N LEU A 500 -22.32 -28.09 -20.04
CA LEU A 500 -22.03 -26.67 -19.79
C LEU A 500 -23.15 -25.77 -20.32
N HIS A 501 -23.57 -24.80 -19.50
CA HIS A 501 -24.55 -23.79 -19.90
C HIS A 501 -24.10 -23.01 -21.13
N PRO A 502 -24.97 -22.72 -22.13
CA PRO A 502 -24.60 -22.01 -23.36
C PRO A 502 -23.86 -20.68 -23.13
N ASP A 503 -24.28 -19.93 -22.12
CA ASP A 503 -23.68 -18.62 -21.78
C ASP A 503 -22.31 -18.73 -21.10
N ASN A 504 -21.85 -19.93 -20.72
CA ASN A 504 -20.54 -20.14 -20.13
C ASN A 504 -19.45 -20.18 -21.22
N LEU A 505 -19.36 -19.09 -21.98
CA LEU A 505 -18.45 -18.97 -23.11
C LEU A 505 -16.98 -19.22 -22.73
N PRO A 506 -16.44 -18.74 -21.59
CA PRO A 506 -15.04 -18.96 -21.26
C PRO A 506 -14.66 -20.45 -21.17
N VAL A 507 -15.43 -21.24 -20.41
CA VAL A 507 -15.13 -22.67 -20.19
C VAL A 507 -15.43 -23.49 -21.43
N ARG A 508 -16.52 -23.16 -22.15
CA ARG A 508 -16.86 -23.82 -23.42
C ARG A 508 -15.77 -23.60 -24.47
N THR A 509 -15.29 -22.38 -24.62
CA THR A 509 -14.22 -22.06 -25.60
C THR A 509 -12.91 -22.77 -25.26
N ALA A 510 -12.52 -22.80 -23.98
CA ALA A 510 -11.34 -23.54 -23.53
C ALA A 510 -11.47 -25.05 -23.81
N THR A 511 -12.69 -25.59 -23.69
CA THR A 511 -13.00 -27.00 -23.95
C THR A 511 -12.93 -27.32 -25.45
N ILE A 512 -13.43 -26.45 -26.31
CA ILE A 512 -13.32 -26.59 -27.77
C ILE A 512 -11.86 -26.53 -28.21
N TRP A 513 -11.06 -25.63 -27.64
CA TRP A 513 -9.62 -25.57 -27.90
C TRP A 513 -8.90 -26.88 -27.52
N LYS A 514 -9.27 -27.50 -26.39
CA LYS A 514 -8.75 -28.82 -25.97
C LYS A 514 -9.13 -29.94 -26.95
N LEU A 515 -10.32 -29.90 -27.55
CA LEU A 515 -10.67 -30.83 -28.64
C LEU A 515 -9.76 -30.64 -29.85
N GLY A 516 -9.42 -29.39 -30.21
CA GLY A 516 -8.46 -29.10 -31.26
C GLY A 516 -7.11 -29.78 -31.03
N ILE A 517 -6.59 -29.70 -29.79
CA ILE A 517 -5.34 -30.39 -29.39
C ILE A 517 -5.46 -31.91 -29.55
N ALA A 518 -6.55 -32.50 -29.05
CA ALA A 518 -6.73 -33.94 -29.13
C ALA A 518 -6.83 -34.44 -30.58
N TYR A 519 -7.59 -33.76 -31.44
CA TYR A 519 -7.69 -34.10 -32.86
C TYR A 519 -6.37 -33.92 -33.60
N GLN A 520 -5.57 -32.90 -33.23
CA GLN A 520 -4.23 -32.74 -33.76
C GLN A 520 -3.34 -33.94 -33.41
N PHE A 521 -3.39 -34.44 -32.17
CA PHE A 521 -2.65 -35.65 -31.77
C PHE A 521 -3.14 -36.93 -32.46
N GLN A 522 -4.44 -37.04 -32.79
CA GLN A 522 -4.96 -38.15 -33.59
C GLN A 522 -4.61 -38.05 -35.08
N GLY A 523 -4.13 -36.90 -35.55
CA GLY A 523 -3.92 -36.63 -36.96
C GLY A 523 -5.21 -36.31 -37.74
N ASP A 524 -6.35 -36.12 -37.08
CA ASP A 524 -7.58 -35.61 -37.71
C ASP A 524 -7.50 -34.08 -37.87
N ARG A 525 -6.76 -33.67 -38.90
CA ARG A 525 -6.45 -32.26 -39.19
C ARG A 525 -7.70 -31.44 -39.52
N ALA A 526 -8.70 -32.07 -40.14
CA ALA A 526 -9.96 -31.42 -40.49
C ALA A 526 -10.81 -31.13 -39.24
N ALA A 527 -10.88 -32.07 -38.29
CA ALA A 527 -11.53 -31.83 -37.00
C ALA A 527 -10.75 -30.82 -36.15
N ALA A 528 -9.42 -30.89 -36.13
CA ALA A 528 -8.56 -29.94 -35.41
C ALA A 528 -8.75 -28.50 -35.91
N SER A 529 -8.70 -28.29 -37.23
CA SER A 529 -8.89 -26.97 -37.84
C SER A 529 -10.26 -26.38 -37.53
N ARG A 530 -11.33 -27.19 -37.56
CA ARG A 530 -12.69 -26.76 -37.20
C ARG A 530 -12.77 -26.34 -35.74
N ALA A 531 -12.24 -27.15 -34.82
CA ALA A 531 -12.25 -26.85 -33.40
C ALA A 531 -11.46 -25.56 -33.09
N TYR A 532 -10.26 -25.38 -33.65
CA TYR A 532 -9.51 -24.14 -33.46
C TYR A 532 -10.22 -22.92 -34.04
N SER A 533 -10.80 -23.02 -35.23
CA SER A 533 -11.54 -21.92 -35.86
C SER A 533 -12.76 -21.50 -35.03
N GLU A 534 -13.50 -22.47 -34.49
CA GLU A 534 -14.63 -22.22 -33.59
C GLU A 534 -14.17 -21.53 -32.29
N ALA A 535 -13.10 -22.04 -31.66
CA ALA A 535 -12.53 -21.42 -30.46
C ALA A 535 -12.05 -19.98 -30.71
N ILE A 536 -11.44 -19.71 -31.88
CA ILE A 536 -11.03 -18.35 -32.28
C ILE A 536 -12.25 -17.44 -32.41
N SER A 537 -13.32 -17.89 -33.09
CA SER A 537 -14.53 -17.09 -33.28
C SER A 537 -15.19 -16.71 -31.95
N ILE A 538 -15.33 -17.66 -31.02
CA ILE A 538 -15.99 -17.41 -29.73
C ILE A 538 -15.09 -16.56 -28.81
N SER A 539 -13.77 -16.82 -28.80
CA SER A 539 -12.82 -16.04 -27.99
C SER A 539 -12.70 -14.58 -28.47
N GLN A 540 -12.81 -14.32 -29.78
CA GLN A 540 -12.86 -12.95 -30.31
C GLN A 540 -14.14 -12.23 -29.89
N ALA A 541 -15.30 -12.89 -29.98
CA ALA A 541 -16.58 -12.31 -29.58
C ALA A 541 -16.67 -12.04 -28.07
N SER A 542 -16.03 -12.89 -27.25
CA SER A 542 -16.01 -12.76 -25.78
C SER A 542 -14.84 -11.94 -25.22
N GLY A 543 -13.91 -11.49 -26.07
CA GLY A 543 -12.72 -10.75 -25.63
C GLY A 543 -11.67 -11.60 -24.88
N ASN A 544 -11.73 -12.93 -24.97
CA ASN A 544 -10.77 -13.82 -24.30
C ASN A 544 -9.46 -13.92 -25.10
N ILE A 545 -8.52 -13.01 -24.84
CA ILE A 545 -7.26 -12.89 -25.59
C ILE A 545 -6.39 -14.16 -25.48
N ILE A 546 -6.33 -14.80 -24.31
CA ILE A 546 -5.44 -15.95 -24.08
C ILE A 546 -5.89 -17.17 -24.89
N ILE A 547 -7.18 -17.52 -24.85
CA ILE A 547 -7.69 -18.66 -25.61
C ILE A 547 -7.62 -18.38 -27.12
N ASN A 548 -7.88 -17.13 -27.53
CA ASN A 548 -7.71 -16.70 -28.92
C ASN A 548 -6.28 -16.94 -29.42
N LEU A 549 -5.29 -16.52 -28.61
CA LEU A 549 -3.88 -16.70 -28.92
C LEU A 549 -3.52 -18.19 -29.05
N TRP A 550 -3.90 -19.02 -28.07
CA TRP A 550 -3.60 -20.46 -28.10
C TRP A 550 -4.30 -21.21 -29.23
N ALA A 551 -5.55 -20.86 -29.55
CA ALA A 551 -6.29 -21.47 -30.65
C ALA A 551 -5.71 -21.04 -32.01
N THR A 552 -5.29 -19.79 -32.16
CA THR A 552 -4.63 -19.29 -33.38
C THR A 552 -3.28 -19.97 -33.60
N VAL A 553 -2.49 -20.19 -32.54
CA VAL A 553 -1.25 -20.99 -32.62
C VAL A 553 -1.54 -22.42 -33.07
N GLY A 554 -2.56 -23.07 -32.48
CA GLY A 554 -2.99 -24.42 -32.85
C GLY A 554 -3.37 -24.51 -34.33
N LEU A 555 -4.13 -23.54 -34.85
CA LEU A 555 -4.49 -23.47 -36.26
C LEU A 555 -3.26 -23.32 -37.17
N GLY A 556 -2.30 -22.47 -36.79
CA GLY A 556 -1.04 -22.30 -37.53
C GLY A 556 -0.25 -23.60 -37.61
N ASN A 557 -0.19 -24.35 -36.50
CA ASN A 557 0.48 -25.66 -36.45
C ASN A 557 -0.17 -26.67 -37.40
N VAL A 558 -1.51 -26.71 -37.45
CA VAL A 558 -2.22 -27.61 -38.38
C VAL A 558 -1.91 -27.22 -39.83
N GLN A 559 -1.98 -25.94 -40.18
CA GLN A 559 -1.65 -25.44 -41.52
C GLN A 559 -0.20 -25.77 -41.93
N GLU A 560 0.76 -25.61 -41.01
CA GLU A 560 2.16 -25.97 -41.24
C GLU A 560 2.31 -27.46 -41.53
N THR A 561 1.67 -28.34 -40.75
CA THR A 561 1.71 -29.80 -40.99
C THR A 561 1.02 -30.24 -42.28
N GLU A 562 0.16 -29.40 -42.86
CA GLU A 562 -0.44 -29.59 -44.18
C GLU A 562 0.37 -28.95 -45.32
N ASN A 563 1.57 -28.45 -45.03
CA ASN A 563 2.44 -27.75 -45.99
C ASN A 563 1.80 -26.48 -46.57
N GLN A 564 0.83 -25.88 -45.87
CA GLN A 564 0.20 -24.60 -46.21
C GLN A 564 1.01 -23.46 -45.60
N LEU A 565 2.26 -23.29 -46.03
CA LEU A 565 3.23 -22.41 -45.37
C LEU A 565 2.82 -20.93 -45.40
N TYR A 566 2.22 -20.45 -46.50
CA TYR A 566 1.75 -19.05 -46.59
C TYR A 566 0.60 -18.75 -45.61
N PRO A 567 -0.50 -19.55 -45.58
CA PRO A 567 -1.52 -19.43 -44.53
C PRO A 567 -0.95 -19.54 -43.11
N ALA A 568 -0.07 -20.52 -42.85
CA ALA A 568 0.54 -20.72 -41.53
C ALA A 568 1.32 -19.47 -41.07
N ALA A 569 2.14 -18.89 -41.95
CA ALA A 569 2.88 -17.66 -41.64
C ALA A 569 1.96 -16.47 -41.34
N GLN A 570 0.84 -16.32 -42.07
CA GLN A 570 -0.14 -15.27 -41.78
C GLN A 570 -0.79 -15.48 -40.40
N THR A 571 -1.16 -16.72 -40.09
CA THR A 571 -1.73 -17.11 -38.79
C THR A 571 -0.76 -16.81 -37.64
N TYR A 572 0.52 -17.17 -37.76
CA TYR A 572 1.52 -16.85 -36.74
C TYR A 572 1.79 -15.34 -36.60
N ARG A 573 1.83 -14.57 -37.69
CA ARG A 573 1.92 -13.11 -37.60
C ARG A 573 0.72 -12.50 -36.88
N ARG A 574 -0.47 -13.08 -37.05
CA ARG A 574 -1.66 -12.66 -36.31
C ARG A 574 -1.52 -12.91 -34.80
N VAL A 575 -0.92 -14.03 -34.40
CA VAL A 575 -0.58 -14.29 -32.99
C VAL A 575 0.31 -13.18 -32.42
N LEU A 576 1.35 -12.78 -33.15
CA LEU A 576 2.26 -11.71 -32.71
C LEU A 576 1.55 -10.36 -32.55
N GLN A 577 0.62 -10.03 -33.45
CA GLN A 577 -0.21 -8.83 -33.33
C GLN A 577 -1.12 -8.86 -32.09
N LEU A 578 -1.68 -10.04 -31.77
CA LEU A 578 -2.54 -10.23 -30.61
C LEU A 578 -1.77 -10.23 -29.28
N ALA A 579 -0.50 -10.63 -29.30
CA ALA A 579 0.34 -10.73 -28.11
C ALA A 579 0.80 -9.37 -27.55
N GLY A 580 0.70 -8.28 -28.33
CA GLY A 580 1.08 -6.93 -27.93
C GLY A 580 2.59 -6.70 -27.78
N ASP A 581 2.96 -5.53 -27.25
CA ASP A 581 4.33 -5.13 -26.94
C ASP A 581 4.42 -4.67 -25.47
N PRO A 582 5.22 -5.33 -24.60
CA PRO A 582 6.09 -6.47 -24.87
C PRO A 582 5.30 -7.77 -25.17
N PRO A 583 5.82 -8.65 -26.05
CA PRO A 583 5.12 -9.85 -26.46
C PRO A 583 4.93 -10.79 -25.27
N GLN A 584 3.69 -11.23 -25.07
CA GLN A 584 3.37 -12.23 -24.05
C GLN A 584 4.18 -13.52 -24.29
N PRO A 585 4.63 -14.23 -23.24
CA PRO A 585 5.38 -15.47 -23.40
C PRO A 585 4.66 -16.53 -24.27
N ALA A 586 3.33 -16.50 -24.30
CA ALA A 586 2.51 -17.36 -25.17
C ALA A 586 2.80 -17.20 -26.68
N ALA A 587 3.43 -16.11 -27.12
CA ALA A 587 3.87 -15.87 -28.50
C ALA A 587 5.09 -16.70 -28.93
N CYS A 588 5.75 -17.38 -27.99
CA CYS A 588 6.92 -18.24 -28.22
C CYS A 588 6.73 -19.20 -29.41
N GLU A 589 5.59 -19.91 -29.45
CA GLU A 589 5.28 -20.89 -30.49
C GLU A 589 5.07 -20.25 -31.87
N ALA A 590 4.51 -19.04 -31.94
CA ALA A 590 4.34 -18.34 -33.21
C ALA A 590 5.69 -17.89 -33.79
N HIS A 591 6.61 -17.41 -32.94
CA HIS A 591 7.97 -17.14 -33.37
C HIS A 591 8.69 -18.40 -33.84
N LEU A 592 8.51 -19.53 -33.16
CA LEU A 592 9.12 -20.79 -33.58
C LEU A 592 8.56 -21.28 -34.93
N GLY A 593 7.24 -21.21 -35.13
CA GLY A 593 6.59 -21.54 -36.40
C GLY A 593 7.05 -20.65 -37.56
N LEU A 594 7.13 -19.33 -37.34
CA LEU A 594 7.68 -18.41 -38.35
C LEU A 594 9.15 -18.70 -38.68
N ALA A 595 9.96 -19.04 -37.67
CA ALA A 595 11.36 -19.38 -37.89
C ALA A 595 11.51 -20.64 -38.77
N ARG A 596 10.68 -21.68 -38.52
CA ARG A 596 10.64 -22.89 -39.38
C ARG A 596 10.22 -22.55 -40.81
N ILE A 597 9.17 -21.75 -40.99
CA ILE A 597 8.68 -21.37 -42.32
C ILE A 597 9.71 -20.52 -43.07
N CYS A 598 10.37 -19.56 -42.41
CA CYS A 598 11.40 -18.73 -43.04
C CYS A 598 12.61 -19.57 -43.47
N TYR A 599 12.97 -20.59 -42.68
CA TYR A 599 14.00 -21.56 -43.06
C TYR A 599 13.61 -22.33 -44.34
N GLU A 600 12.38 -22.84 -44.43
CA GLU A 600 11.87 -23.50 -45.65
C GLU A 600 11.80 -22.56 -46.88
N TRP A 601 11.61 -21.25 -46.64
CA TRP A 601 11.67 -20.21 -47.69
C TRP A 601 13.09 -19.71 -47.99
N ASN A 602 14.11 -20.26 -47.34
CA ASN A 602 15.50 -19.85 -47.47
C ASN A 602 15.76 -18.36 -47.08
N ASP A 603 14.92 -17.80 -46.20
CA ASP A 603 15.12 -16.50 -45.54
C ASP A 603 15.77 -16.75 -44.17
N LEU A 604 17.08 -17.02 -44.20
CA LEU A 604 17.84 -17.45 -43.03
C LEU A 604 17.97 -16.33 -41.97
N ASP A 605 18.01 -15.07 -42.40
CA ASP A 605 18.07 -13.92 -41.50
C ASP A 605 16.79 -13.79 -40.67
N ALA A 606 15.62 -13.86 -41.32
CA ALA A 606 14.33 -13.83 -40.62
C ALA A 606 14.14 -15.08 -39.75
N ALA A 607 14.59 -16.25 -40.21
CA ALA A 607 14.55 -17.49 -39.43
C ALA A 607 15.37 -17.37 -38.13
N GLN A 608 16.57 -16.80 -38.21
CA GLN A 608 17.42 -16.58 -37.04
C GLN A 608 16.80 -15.59 -36.05
N GLN A 609 16.28 -14.46 -36.54
CA GLN A 609 15.66 -13.43 -35.69
C GLN A 609 14.46 -13.99 -34.91
N HIS A 610 13.55 -14.68 -35.59
CA HIS A 610 12.39 -15.29 -34.95
C HIS A 610 12.79 -16.43 -33.99
N GLY A 611 13.81 -17.24 -34.34
CA GLY A 611 14.33 -18.28 -33.47
C GLY A 611 14.90 -17.71 -32.15
N GLN A 612 15.68 -16.62 -32.22
CA GLN A 612 16.22 -15.95 -31.03
C GLN A 612 15.12 -15.37 -30.12
N GLN A 613 14.11 -14.74 -30.72
CA GLN A 613 12.97 -14.21 -29.97
C GLN A 613 12.18 -15.33 -29.27
N SER A 614 12.02 -16.48 -29.94
CA SER A 614 11.37 -17.64 -29.34
C SER A 614 12.16 -18.18 -28.13
N VAL A 615 13.50 -18.26 -28.20
CA VAL A 615 14.35 -18.66 -27.06
C VAL A 615 14.20 -17.71 -25.88
N GLN A 616 14.19 -16.40 -26.12
CA GLN A 616 14.03 -15.40 -25.07
C GLN A 616 12.70 -15.58 -24.33
N LEU A 617 11.61 -15.80 -25.07
CA LEU A 617 10.28 -16.04 -24.50
C LEU A 617 10.20 -17.42 -23.83
N ALA A 618 10.80 -18.47 -24.40
CA ALA A 618 10.81 -19.82 -23.82
C ALA A 618 11.47 -19.84 -22.42
N ARG A 619 12.55 -19.07 -22.22
CA ARG A 619 13.22 -18.92 -20.93
C ARG A 619 12.33 -18.30 -19.85
N GLN A 620 11.32 -17.52 -20.23
CA GLN A 620 10.36 -16.92 -19.31
C GLN A 620 9.23 -17.88 -18.89
N ILE A 621 9.06 -19.01 -19.60
CA ILE A 621 7.95 -19.98 -19.39
C ILE A 621 8.45 -21.25 -18.69
N GLU A 622 9.76 -21.38 -18.44
CA GLU A 622 10.39 -22.56 -17.83
C GLU A 622 10.02 -23.90 -18.51
N ASN A 623 9.65 -23.87 -19.80
CA ASN A 623 9.26 -25.06 -20.55
C ASN A 623 10.47 -25.64 -21.30
N THR A 624 11.08 -26.68 -20.72
CA THR A 624 12.29 -27.34 -21.23
C THR A 624 12.12 -27.90 -22.65
N GLY A 625 10.94 -28.44 -22.99
CA GLY A 625 10.70 -29.02 -24.32
C GLY A 625 10.72 -27.98 -25.43
N ARG A 626 10.12 -26.81 -25.18
CA ARG A 626 10.11 -25.69 -26.14
C ARG A 626 11.48 -25.07 -26.34
N LEU A 627 12.25 -24.92 -25.26
CA LEU A 627 13.61 -24.42 -25.33
C LEU A 627 14.48 -25.31 -26.23
N VAL A 628 14.40 -26.64 -26.05
CA VAL A 628 15.13 -27.61 -26.88
C VAL A 628 14.74 -27.49 -28.36
N ALA A 629 13.44 -27.37 -28.68
CA ALA A 629 12.98 -27.22 -30.06
C ALA A 629 13.54 -25.95 -30.74
N CYS A 630 13.61 -24.83 -29.99
CA CYS A 630 14.19 -23.59 -30.49
C CYS A 630 15.70 -23.71 -30.75
N GLU A 631 16.44 -24.29 -29.80
CA GLU A 631 17.90 -24.49 -29.93
C GLU A 631 18.25 -25.44 -31.07
N VAL A 632 17.44 -26.49 -31.31
CA VAL A 632 17.61 -27.40 -32.46
C VAL A 632 17.45 -26.66 -33.79
N LEU A 633 16.45 -25.78 -33.91
CA LEU A 633 16.26 -24.98 -35.12
C LEU A 633 17.43 -24.01 -35.35
N LEU A 634 17.88 -23.31 -34.31
CA LEU A 634 19.03 -22.41 -34.39
C LEU A 634 20.33 -23.13 -34.72
N ALA A 635 20.49 -24.39 -34.28
CA ALA A 635 21.62 -25.23 -34.66
C ALA A 635 21.58 -25.62 -36.15
N ARG A 636 20.39 -25.94 -36.68
CA ARG A 636 20.21 -26.24 -38.12
C ARG A 636 20.55 -25.05 -39.01
N LEU A 637 20.26 -23.82 -38.58
CA LEU A 637 20.61 -22.60 -39.33
C LEU A 637 22.12 -22.35 -39.45
N LYS A 638 22.95 -23.00 -38.62
CA LYS A 638 24.41 -22.87 -38.60
C LYS A 638 25.14 -23.96 -39.38
N LEU A 639 24.43 -25.02 -39.77
CA LEU A 639 24.91 -26.13 -40.59
C LEU A 639 24.61 -25.83 -42.06
#